data_AF-A0A2I2KUS9-F1
#
_entry.id   AF-A0A2I2KUS9-F1
#
_cell.length_a   1.000
_cell.length_b   1.000
_cell.length_c   1.000
_cell.angle_alpha   90.00
_cell.angle_beta   90.00
_cell.angle_gamma   90.00
#
_symmetry.space_group_name_H-M   'P 1'
#
loop_
_entity.id
_entity.type
_entity.pdbx_description
1 polymer ?
#
loop_
_entity_poly.entity_id
_entity_poly.type
_entity_poly.pdbx_seq_one_letter_code
_entity_poly.pdbx_strand_id
1 'polypeptide(L)'
;MDRGGRFFSCQCAGAVGSGVGIRMSPPGGSGSRQYGRHRIGRYRLSLVTAFAVLVALALSLAGCDGGSTRDSSTRVATVARFEISYAAAADLLGGLAPADADEQLRDWTSTALAARLNLDTATFLASAYDTLPVRDPGFADLARQQVGPGRLLAAGRGTAHVLVQAGDPHEARTVGLLLDQYRTDHGSDPDQVAIDRYQLRSDLDTIEVTVGAARPTRDVRAAHGYLTLRVDTAGGLADFLARIQDLSELRKDGSKIWASGWHWPDVPSAPIDAADVSAIQGGYPVAAGRQPPGFSLDPAAGPQPNDEGFAAVHTLIPDLDQNRVRAVLTDQAVRVSVRTQVRDALLQGTPAGDALRRDGLPTDRTQLWALLNLTEGNPVYSQARYEGGLARTNVGMTLFYTDYVAKNWVAGVGSGVPGRAVGGFVPDSEARTPWSQCPAATDAHEERGRLWFGQNDAAFASSGDRFELGGQATRLFARSNGAGGGEVEPSFSFGRGLRYWDQHYQAIADYEPQYARLEQIMRWSGALEWLRGTGAALPAVPDGEVHHSDLTFDSWYAHNTRLRERSPIPFVSPAAAGTAESVIPTPTRTYGDCGLVGIEGGVSLGHLAERTGGRDYHADLPDPLRRAGLFDETSHADPRTGDGSITELAIDDSGRTAGRVQRTISTTGDRSTVRIDASARADIPFGPVRIWRSAAADRTLTTTVTAGRGHVSQQVGYQGHDLGTLDARSDADVVTIQWRRGAVDRALRALRLVQDRWGARLPADLSLGSVGLTTYRDPIGTLLAKTGGPGDPWLSITNGTRPPGDDLAFRIGGPDPNHGTPTFAQAAFVTAPKPHDAQTWWDVRPATGDHGAQAVFAPPPNGTGSRVRVTTPDGATATIFPVGDHVFVPAGDPILGPNGLAQGAALLAEFPRVARAMADAARTKDGLLRGVPLGGDGVALAADDHIELLPADHPWAERVARAVAADPRYATPLIRIVGGRAEHIDPGPFTAVPGSARHGIPLRDVLDGAGTTPVYLHDSLRSTLQVGPGMIVAESLHQDLRVGVNTVLLELTLAHGQDLAAHPDVLIHSGGGAAKVNVLRDQTQALPRQQTQTATPTASPQASAAPSLGAGRPGAGTVLLVCPATGSAATACGD
;
A
#
# COMPACT_ATOMS: atom_id res chain seq x y z
N MET A 1 -7.59 -60.01 -10.94
CA MET A 1 -7.15 -60.79 -12.12
C MET A 1 -5.79 -60.26 -12.56
N ASP A 2 -4.90 -61.22 -12.78
CA ASP A 2 -3.51 -61.22 -13.27
C ASP A 2 -2.88 -60.01 -13.99
N ARG A 3 -1.57 -59.84 -13.67
CA ARG A 3 -0.37 -59.52 -14.50
C ARG A 3 -0.34 -58.19 -15.26
N GLY A 4 0.76 -57.46 -15.43
CA GLY A 4 2.22 -57.62 -15.26
C GLY A 4 2.84 -56.32 -15.85
N GLY A 5 4.11 -55.95 -15.72
CA GLY A 5 5.32 -56.59 -15.22
C GLY A 5 6.42 -55.53 -15.00
N ARG A 6 7.49 -55.96 -14.33
CA ARG A 6 8.74 -55.24 -14.08
C ARG A 6 9.68 -55.41 -15.27
N PHE A 7 10.62 -54.47 -15.49
CA PHE A 7 12.03 -54.81 -15.74
C PHE A 7 12.98 -53.68 -15.28
N PHE A 8 14.05 -54.12 -14.62
CA PHE A 8 15.24 -53.41 -14.13
C PHE A 8 16.25 -53.17 -15.27
N SER A 9 17.19 -52.20 -15.12
CA SER A 9 18.64 -52.48 -15.06
C SER A 9 19.51 -51.22 -15.09
N CYS A 10 20.46 -51.16 -14.17
CA CYS A 10 21.65 -50.30 -14.16
C CYS A 10 22.63 -50.63 -15.31
N GLN A 11 23.51 -49.68 -15.67
CA GLN A 11 24.94 -49.94 -15.86
C GLN A 11 25.77 -48.65 -15.90
N CYS A 12 26.97 -48.73 -15.29
CA CYS A 12 28.03 -47.73 -15.23
C CYS A 12 28.96 -47.80 -16.46
N ALA A 13 29.65 -46.68 -16.75
CA ALA A 13 31.12 -46.53 -16.87
C ALA A 13 31.64 -45.74 -18.10
N GLY A 14 32.46 -44.72 -17.80
CA GLY A 14 33.65 -44.25 -18.56
C GLY A 14 33.44 -43.23 -19.69
N ALA A 15 34.32 -42.26 -19.97
CA ALA A 15 35.57 -41.82 -19.35
C ALA A 15 36.10 -40.51 -20.05
N VAL A 16 37.00 -39.80 -19.34
CA VAL A 16 38.12 -38.92 -19.75
C VAL A 16 37.89 -37.50 -20.31
N GLY A 17 38.52 -36.52 -19.64
CA GLY A 17 38.91 -35.21 -20.19
C GLY A 17 39.46 -34.21 -19.15
N SER A 18 40.80 -34.19 -18.98
CA SER A 18 41.69 -33.26 -18.24
C SER A 18 41.41 -31.75 -18.40
N GLY A 19 41.80 -30.79 -17.53
CA GLY A 19 42.71 -30.75 -16.38
C GLY A 19 42.96 -29.28 -15.90
N VAL A 20 43.94 -29.11 -15.00
CA VAL A 20 44.46 -27.86 -14.34
C VAL A 20 43.63 -27.39 -13.13
N GLY A 21 44.09 -27.29 -11.87
CA GLY A 21 45.39 -27.50 -11.23
C GLY A 21 45.88 -26.26 -10.49
N ILE A 22 45.51 -26.04 -9.20
CA ILE A 22 46.27 -25.17 -8.27
C ILE A 22 46.22 -25.75 -6.83
N ARG A 23 47.43 -25.90 -6.25
CA ARG A 23 47.74 -26.30 -4.86
C ARG A 23 47.55 -25.14 -3.88
N MET A 24 47.14 -25.43 -2.64
CA MET A 24 47.70 -24.79 -1.45
C MET A 24 47.86 -25.80 -0.31
N SER A 25 49.08 -25.87 0.24
CA SER A 25 49.44 -26.61 1.46
C SER A 25 49.21 -25.74 2.70
N PRO A 26 49.02 -26.34 3.89
CA PRO A 26 48.84 -25.62 5.17
C PRO A 26 50.17 -25.51 5.94
N PRO A 27 50.19 -24.74 7.05
CA PRO A 27 51.05 -25.09 8.17
C PRO A 27 50.23 -25.39 9.42
N GLY A 28 50.52 -26.55 10.01
CA GLY A 28 50.16 -26.88 11.37
C GLY A 28 51.04 -26.14 12.38
N GLY A 29 50.52 -26.03 13.60
CA GLY A 29 51.23 -25.55 14.78
C GLY A 29 50.67 -26.25 16.01
N SER A 30 51.33 -27.34 16.39
CA SER A 30 51.09 -28.13 17.60
C SER A 30 51.43 -27.37 18.88
N GLY A 31 50.62 -27.52 19.91
CA GLY A 31 50.95 -27.13 21.28
C GLY A 31 50.20 -27.99 22.30
N SER A 32 50.84 -29.09 22.71
CA SER A 32 50.38 -29.97 23.78
C SER A 32 50.71 -29.37 25.15
N ARG A 33 49.80 -29.52 26.14
CA ARG A 33 50.15 -29.94 27.51
C ARG A 33 48.93 -30.33 28.35
N GLN A 34 49.01 -31.59 28.73
CA GLN A 34 48.32 -32.42 29.71
C GLN A 34 48.19 -31.88 31.16
N TYR A 35 47.25 -32.53 31.87
CA TYR A 35 47.11 -32.79 33.32
C TYR A 35 46.29 -31.84 34.23
N GLY A 36 45.27 -32.43 34.88
CA GLY A 36 44.66 -31.90 36.11
C GLY A 36 43.30 -32.52 36.48
N ARG A 37 43.29 -33.71 37.10
CA ARG A 37 42.11 -34.35 37.74
C ARG A 37 41.83 -33.78 39.14
N HIS A 38 40.56 -33.91 39.58
CA HIS A 38 40.03 -33.87 40.95
C HIS A 38 39.97 -32.49 41.63
N ARG A 39 38.99 -32.12 42.49
CA ARG A 39 38.16 -32.91 43.41
C ARG A 39 37.00 -32.03 43.93
N ILE A 40 35.95 -32.72 44.37
CA ILE A 40 34.84 -32.27 45.22
C ILE A 40 35.36 -31.55 46.48
N GLY A 41 34.71 -30.45 46.87
CA GLY A 41 34.91 -29.78 48.15
C GLY A 41 33.67 -28.97 48.57
N ARG A 42 32.88 -29.52 49.49
CA ARG A 42 31.86 -28.79 50.26
C ARG A 42 32.56 -27.85 51.24
N TYR A 43 32.09 -26.61 51.37
CA TYR A 43 32.19 -25.84 52.61
C TYR A 43 30.91 -25.03 52.85
N ARG A 44 30.25 -25.33 53.97
CA ARG A 44 29.30 -24.47 54.66
C ARG A 44 30.08 -23.61 55.66
N LEU A 45 29.85 -22.30 55.69
CA LEU A 45 29.95 -21.41 56.87
C LEU A 45 29.35 -20.04 56.45
N SER A 46 28.10 -19.74 56.81
CA SER A 46 27.70 -18.86 57.91
C SER A 46 28.42 -17.50 57.94
N LEU A 47 27.72 -16.41 57.58
CA LEU A 47 28.04 -15.07 58.06
C LEU A 47 26.77 -14.25 58.31
N VAL A 48 26.42 -14.16 59.60
CA VAL A 48 25.29 -13.45 60.22
C VAL A 48 25.69 -12.00 60.56
N THR A 49 26.57 -11.37 59.77
CA THR A 49 27.24 -10.13 60.18
C THR A 49 27.27 -9.07 59.08
N ALA A 50 26.14 -8.86 58.39
CA ALA A 50 25.98 -7.76 57.43
C ALA A 50 24.69 -6.94 57.62
N PHE A 51 23.76 -7.38 58.48
CA PHE A 51 22.43 -6.74 58.61
C PHE A 51 22.38 -5.61 59.64
N ALA A 52 23.38 -5.47 60.52
CA ALA A 52 23.37 -4.48 61.61
C ALA A 52 23.97 -3.11 61.24
N VAL A 53 24.66 -2.98 60.10
CA VAL A 53 25.28 -1.71 59.67
C VAL A 53 24.40 -0.91 58.69
N LEU A 54 23.43 -1.57 58.03
CA LEU A 54 22.54 -0.92 57.07
C LEU A 54 21.31 -0.24 57.70
N VAL A 55 20.93 -0.61 58.93
CA VAL A 55 19.78 -0.01 59.63
C VAL A 55 20.18 1.26 60.41
N ALA A 56 21.46 1.46 60.71
CA ALA A 56 21.94 2.66 61.41
C ALA A 56 22.20 3.87 60.48
N LEU A 57 22.29 3.67 59.16
CA LEU A 57 22.42 4.76 58.18
C LEU A 57 21.07 5.30 57.66
N ALA A 58 19.96 4.62 57.95
CA ALA A 58 18.63 4.97 57.45
C ALA A 58 17.81 5.91 58.37
N LEU A 59 18.35 6.29 59.55
CA LEU A 59 17.61 7.04 60.58
C LEU A 59 18.21 8.41 60.92
N SER A 60 19.13 8.95 60.10
CA SER A 60 19.81 10.24 60.35
C SER A 60 19.59 11.31 59.26
N LEU A 61 18.56 11.18 58.41
CA LEU A 61 18.20 12.21 57.40
C LEU A 61 16.75 12.72 57.52
N ALA A 62 16.14 12.64 58.70
CA ALA A 62 14.85 13.27 58.99
C ALA A 62 15.06 14.50 59.90
N GLY A 63 15.39 15.64 59.31
CA GLY A 63 15.49 16.89 60.05
C GLY A 63 15.94 18.06 59.20
N CYS A 64 15.00 18.98 58.94
CA CYS A 64 15.16 20.29 58.29
C CYS A 64 15.18 20.26 56.76
N ASP A 65 14.01 20.53 56.15
CA ASP A 65 13.91 21.65 55.21
C ASP A 65 12.43 22.07 55.07
N GLY A 66 12.12 23.23 55.65
CA GLY A 66 10.94 24.00 55.30
C GLY A 66 11.21 24.73 54.00
N GLY A 67 10.52 24.34 52.94
CA GLY A 67 10.63 24.97 51.63
C GLY A 67 9.32 24.87 50.88
N SER A 68 8.60 25.99 50.81
CA SER A 68 7.66 26.39 49.75
C SER A 68 6.87 25.25 49.08
N THR A 69 5.58 25.12 49.41
CA THR A 69 4.57 24.55 48.52
C THR A 69 4.61 25.30 47.18
N ARG A 70 5.43 24.82 46.25
CA ARG A 70 5.26 25.14 44.83
C ARG A 70 3.97 24.48 44.43
N ASP A 71 3.00 25.34 44.17
CA ASP A 71 1.79 25.04 43.44
C ASP A 71 2.20 24.24 42.19
N SER A 72 1.93 22.94 42.21
CA SER A 72 2.10 22.05 41.07
C SER A 72 0.98 22.38 40.09
N SER A 73 1.02 23.58 39.50
CA SER A 73 0.17 23.91 38.36
C SER A 73 0.46 22.85 37.31
N THR A 74 -0.54 22.01 37.04
CA THR A 74 -0.56 21.01 36.00
C THR A 74 -0.13 21.68 34.70
N ARG A 75 1.15 21.60 34.33
CA ARG A 75 1.58 21.92 32.96
C ARG A 75 0.91 20.87 32.10
N VAL A 76 -0.17 21.28 31.44
CA VAL A 76 -0.78 20.50 30.35
C VAL A 76 0.36 20.17 29.39
N ALA A 77 0.68 18.89 29.25
CA ALA A 77 1.66 18.44 28.28
C ALA A 77 1.18 18.91 26.90
N THR A 78 1.99 19.74 26.27
CA THR A 78 1.62 20.42 25.04
C THR A 78 1.61 19.42 23.89
N VAL A 79 0.54 19.47 23.11
CA VAL A 79 0.30 18.52 22.01
C VAL A 79 1.29 18.86 20.90
N ALA A 80 2.27 17.99 20.67
CA ALA A 80 3.24 18.19 19.61
C ALA A 80 2.56 17.99 18.25
N ARG A 81 2.56 19.03 17.42
CA ARG A 81 2.08 18.99 16.03
C ARG A 81 3.28 19.13 15.10
N PHE A 82 3.25 18.41 13.99
CA PHE A 82 4.24 18.55 12.92
C PHE A 82 3.59 18.29 11.56
N GLU A 83 4.26 18.71 10.51
CA GLU A 83 3.82 18.51 9.13
C GLU A 83 4.74 17.51 8.43
N ILE A 84 4.19 16.73 7.51
CA ILE A 84 4.95 15.85 6.63
C ILE A 84 4.79 16.39 5.22
N SER A 85 5.87 16.81 4.57
CA SER A 85 5.85 17.19 3.16
C SER A 85 6.26 15.99 2.31
N TYR A 86 5.43 15.59 1.35
CA TYR A 86 5.74 14.50 0.41
C TYR A 86 5.86 14.97 -1.04
N ALA A 87 5.96 16.29 -1.28
CA ALA A 87 6.11 16.87 -2.62
C ALA A 87 7.26 16.22 -3.44
N ALA A 88 8.37 15.86 -2.78
CA ALA A 88 9.51 15.19 -3.43
C ALA A 88 9.26 13.70 -3.76
N ALA A 89 8.12 13.15 -3.37
CA ALA A 89 7.69 11.78 -3.64
C ALA A 89 6.33 11.69 -4.37
N ALA A 90 5.62 12.82 -4.55
CA ALA A 90 4.26 12.88 -5.09
C ALA A 90 4.11 12.20 -6.46
N ASP A 91 5.11 12.31 -7.33
CA ASP A 91 5.12 11.65 -8.64
C ASP A 91 4.98 10.11 -8.57
N LEU A 92 5.32 9.46 -7.44
CA LEU A 92 5.09 8.03 -7.24
C LEU A 92 3.59 7.71 -7.16
N LEU A 93 2.81 8.61 -6.56
CA LEU A 93 1.37 8.44 -6.35
C LEU A 93 0.58 8.48 -7.66
N GLY A 94 1.03 9.26 -8.66
CA GLY A 94 0.42 9.26 -10.00
C GLY A 94 0.48 7.90 -10.70
N GLY A 95 1.32 6.98 -10.19
CA GLY A 95 1.41 5.60 -10.60
C GLY A 95 0.26 4.70 -10.12
N LEU A 96 -0.41 5.10 -9.05
CA LEU A 96 -1.30 4.24 -8.27
C LEU A 96 -2.78 4.56 -8.55
N ALA A 97 -3.66 3.61 -8.22
CA ALA A 97 -5.08 3.94 -8.11
C ALA A 97 -5.28 4.93 -6.95
N PRO A 98 -6.29 5.81 -6.97
CA PRO A 98 -6.48 6.79 -5.90
C PRO A 98 -6.55 6.18 -4.49
N ALA A 99 -7.22 5.04 -4.33
CA ALA A 99 -7.27 4.32 -3.06
C ALA A 99 -5.87 3.86 -2.60
N ASP A 100 -5.07 3.27 -3.51
CA ASP A 100 -3.69 2.86 -3.21
C ASP A 100 -2.77 4.04 -2.90
N ALA A 101 -2.99 5.20 -3.54
CA ALA A 101 -2.25 6.42 -3.26
C ALA A 101 -2.51 6.92 -1.84
N ASP A 102 -3.77 6.91 -1.39
CA ASP A 102 -4.12 7.25 0.00
C ASP A 102 -3.48 6.26 0.99
N GLU A 103 -3.49 4.97 0.69
CA GLU A 103 -2.83 3.97 1.55
C GLU A 103 -1.31 4.12 1.57
N GLN A 104 -0.69 4.51 0.45
CA GLN A 104 0.74 4.82 0.36
C GLN A 104 1.11 6.01 1.25
N LEU A 105 0.29 7.07 1.27
CA LEU A 105 0.49 8.23 2.13
C LEU A 105 0.41 7.86 3.62
N ARG A 106 -0.49 6.93 3.99
CA ARG A 106 -0.60 6.41 5.36
C ARG A 106 0.63 5.61 5.77
N ASP A 107 1.17 4.80 4.86
CA ASP A 107 2.43 4.07 5.11
C ASP A 107 3.58 5.07 5.34
N TRP A 108 3.69 6.10 4.50
CA TRP A 108 4.70 7.16 4.65
C TRP A 108 4.52 7.98 5.93
N THR A 109 3.29 8.13 6.41
CA THR A 109 3.03 8.79 7.71
C THR A 109 3.67 8.02 8.87
N SER A 110 3.64 6.69 8.83
CA SER A 110 4.33 5.84 9.83
C SER A 110 5.85 6.00 9.76
N THR A 111 6.44 5.97 8.57
CA THR A 111 7.88 6.19 8.38
C THR A 111 8.30 7.60 8.81
N ALA A 112 7.49 8.62 8.51
CA ALA A 112 7.74 9.99 8.92
C ALA A 112 7.68 10.15 10.44
N LEU A 113 6.71 9.51 11.09
CA LEU A 113 6.61 9.49 12.55
C LEU A 113 7.83 8.80 13.18
N ALA A 114 8.31 7.70 12.61
CA ALA A 114 9.54 7.04 13.06
C ALA A 114 10.77 7.98 12.98
N ALA A 115 10.89 8.75 11.90
CA ALA A 115 11.92 9.78 11.78
C ALA A 115 11.75 10.88 12.85
N ARG A 116 10.53 11.38 13.06
CA ARG A 116 10.22 12.40 14.08
C ARG A 116 10.53 11.93 15.50
N LEU A 117 10.22 10.68 15.81
CA LEU A 117 10.51 10.05 17.10
C LEU A 117 11.98 9.65 17.26
N ASN A 118 12.81 9.85 16.22
CA ASN A 118 14.22 9.52 16.21
C ASN A 118 14.48 8.04 16.57
N LEU A 119 13.68 7.13 16.00
CA LEU A 119 13.85 5.70 16.21
C LEU A 119 15.18 5.23 15.62
N ASP A 120 15.83 4.28 16.28
CA ASP A 120 17.00 3.59 15.73
C ASP A 120 16.59 2.51 14.71
N THR A 121 17.56 2.03 13.92
CA THR A 121 17.35 1.01 12.88
C THR A 121 16.68 -0.24 13.43
N ALA A 122 17.10 -0.76 14.59
CA ALA A 122 16.55 -1.99 15.14
C ALA A 122 15.08 -1.83 15.55
N THR A 123 14.74 -0.71 16.20
CA THR A 123 13.37 -0.40 16.64
C THR A 123 12.44 -0.17 15.46
N PHE A 124 12.88 0.59 14.45
CA PHE A 124 12.09 0.79 13.24
C PHE A 124 11.91 -0.50 12.44
N LEU A 125 12.98 -1.29 12.29
CA LEU A 125 12.93 -2.57 11.56
C LEU A 125 11.95 -3.56 12.19
N ALA A 126 11.86 -3.61 13.52
CA ALA A 126 10.88 -4.45 14.21
C ALA A 126 9.42 -4.18 13.75
N SER A 127 9.10 -2.93 13.38
CA SER A 127 7.78 -2.58 12.86
C SER A 127 7.64 -2.73 11.33
N ALA A 128 8.76 -2.83 10.59
CA ALA A 128 8.78 -2.66 9.14
C ALA A 128 9.44 -3.81 8.35
N TYR A 129 9.94 -4.87 9.00
CA TYR A 129 10.65 -5.96 8.30
C TYR A 129 9.77 -6.73 7.30
N ASP A 130 8.46 -6.68 7.48
CA ASP A 130 7.44 -7.33 6.66
C ASP A 130 6.59 -6.35 5.85
N THR A 131 6.98 -5.06 5.79
CA THR A 131 6.32 -4.02 4.98
C THR A 131 7.28 -3.44 3.94
N LEU A 132 6.75 -2.64 3.00
CA LEU A 132 7.54 -1.96 1.97
C LEU A 132 7.26 -0.46 1.97
N PRO A 133 8.26 0.38 1.64
CA PRO A 133 8.04 1.82 1.49
C PRO A 133 7.28 2.20 0.22
N VAL A 134 6.97 1.22 -0.64
CA VAL A 134 6.26 1.38 -1.91
C VAL A 134 5.19 0.29 -2.06
N ARG A 135 4.00 0.70 -2.50
CA ARG A 135 2.90 -0.18 -2.86
C ARG A 135 2.94 -0.55 -4.32
N ASP A 136 2.69 -1.83 -4.57
CA ASP A 136 2.27 -2.33 -5.86
C ASP A 136 1.51 -3.66 -5.66
N PRO A 137 0.41 -3.92 -6.41
CA PRO A 137 -0.31 -5.19 -6.34
C PRO A 137 0.55 -6.43 -6.59
N GLY A 138 1.67 -6.31 -7.31
CA GLY A 138 2.65 -7.37 -7.54
C GLY A 138 3.49 -7.74 -6.31
N PHE A 139 3.44 -6.92 -5.26
CA PHE A 139 4.14 -7.14 -3.99
C PHE A 139 3.22 -7.53 -2.83
N ALA A 140 1.91 -7.56 -3.04
CA ALA A 140 0.92 -7.84 -1.99
C ALA A 140 1.11 -9.20 -1.30
N ASP A 141 1.76 -10.16 -1.97
CA ASP A 141 2.09 -11.47 -1.42
C ASP A 141 3.54 -11.59 -0.92
N LEU A 142 4.37 -10.55 -1.11
CA LEU A 142 5.75 -10.49 -0.62
C LEU A 142 5.86 -9.75 0.72
N ALA A 143 5.00 -8.77 0.93
CA ALA A 143 4.97 -7.91 2.11
C ALA A 143 3.53 -7.54 2.50
N ARG A 144 3.31 -7.31 3.78
CA ARG A 144 2.03 -6.82 4.31
C ARG A 144 1.78 -5.40 3.79
N GLN A 145 0.65 -5.22 3.12
CA GLN A 145 0.16 -3.93 2.61
C GLN A 145 -1.14 -3.58 3.33
N GLN A 146 -1.02 -3.07 4.56
CA GLN A 146 -2.18 -2.78 5.41
C GLN A 146 -3.14 -1.78 4.74
N VAL A 147 -4.44 -2.01 4.79
CA VAL A 147 -5.44 -1.09 4.23
C VAL A 147 -6.35 -0.56 5.33
N GLY A 148 -6.85 0.66 5.15
CA GLY A 148 -7.74 1.32 6.11
C GLY A 148 -7.14 2.60 6.71
N PRO A 149 -7.93 3.34 7.51
CA PRO A 149 -7.63 4.70 7.95
C PRO A 149 -6.61 4.79 9.10
N GLY A 150 -5.88 3.71 9.39
CA GLY A 150 -4.90 3.74 10.47
C GLY A 150 -3.67 2.86 10.23
N ARG A 151 -2.63 3.13 11.02
CA ARG A 151 -1.34 2.42 11.02
C ARG A 151 -0.84 2.29 12.45
N LEU A 152 0.02 1.31 12.68
CA LEU A 152 0.68 1.12 13.97
C LEU A 152 2.19 1.22 13.81
N LEU A 153 2.84 1.90 14.77
CA LEU A 153 4.28 1.99 14.90
C LEU A 153 4.69 1.64 16.33
N ALA A 154 5.49 0.59 16.51
CA ALA A 154 6.07 0.27 17.82
C ALA A 154 7.33 1.13 18.04
N ALA A 155 7.28 2.07 18.97
CA ALA A 155 8.38 3.02 19.23
C ALA A 155 9.42 2.48 20.24
N GLY A 156 9.36 1.19 20.57
CA GLY A 156 10.14 0.60 21.65
C GLY A 156 9.64 1.03 23.04
N ARG A 157 10.27 0.50 24.10
CA ARG A 157 9.94 0.81 25.51
C ARG A 157 8.47 0.54 25.91
N GLY A 158 7.82 -0.41 25.24
CA GLY A 158 6.42 -0.76 25.50
C GLY A 158 5.40 0.28 25.02
N THR A 159 5.79 1.27 24.20
CA THR A 159 4.84 2.25 23.65
C THR A 159 4.52 1.95 22.19
N ALA A 160 3.24 1.86 21.86
CA ALA A 160 2.74 1.79 20.49
C ALA A 160 2.09 3.12 20.10
N HIS A 161 2.43 3.62 18.92
CA HIS A 161 1.76 4.76 18.29
C HIS A 161 0.71 4.23 17.31
N VAL A 162 -0.54 4.63 17.53
CA VAL A 162 -1.68 4.30 16.68
C VAL A 162 -2.04 5.55 15.88
N LEU A 163 -1.67 5.54 14.61
CA LEU A 163 -2.01 6.59 13.65
C LEU A 163 -3.46 6.40 13.19
N VAL A 164 -4.28 7.43 13.31
CA VAL A 164 -5.68 7.44 12.86
C VAL A 164 -5.99 8.69 12.05
N GLN A 165 -6.80 8.57 11.01
CA GLN A 165 -7.21 9.71 10.22
C GLN A 165 -8.08 10.66 11.04
N ALA A 166 -7.78 11.96 11.01
CA ALA A 166 -8.59 13.00 11.62
C ALA A 166 -9.98 13.01 10.97
N GLY A 167 -11.03 12.83 11.78
CA GLY A 167 -12.40 12.74 11.30
C GLY A 167 -12.81 11.35 10.80
N ASP A 168 -12.03 10.29 11.07
CA ASP A 168 -12.46 8.91 10.86
C ASP A 168 -13.82 8.68 11.55
N PRO A 169 -14.90 8.36 10.79
CA PRO A 169 -16.22 8.14 11.37
C PRO A 169 -16.26 6.96 12.34
N HIS A 170 -15.25 6.06 12.27
CA HIS A 170 -15.13 4.86 13.08
C HIS A 170 -13.79 4.78 13.83
N GLU A 171 -13.29 5.92 14.34
CA GLU A 171 -11.99 6.00 15.04
C GLU A 171 -11.82 4.92 16.13
N ALA A 172 -12.86 4.66 16.94
CA ALA A 172 -12.82 3.66 18.00
C ALA A 172 -12.58 2.23 17.47
N ARG A 173 -13.17 1.90 16.32
CA ARG A 173 -12.92 0.63 15.61
C ARG A 173 -11.51 0.57 15.06
N THR A 174 -11.06 1.62 14.39
CA THR A 174 -9.71 1.68 13.82
C THR A 174 -8.65 1.46 14.90
N VAL A 175 -8.77 2.13 16.05
CA VAL A 175 -7.87 1.89 17.19
C VAL A 175 -8.01 0.46 17.71
N GLY A 176 -9.23 -0.04 17.88
CA GLY A 176 -9.45 -1.38 18.43
C GLY A 176 -8.85 -2.49 17.58
N LEU A 177 -9.08 -2.47 16.27
CA LEU A 177 -8.53 -3.45 15.33
C LEU A 177 -7.00 -3.40 15.25
N LEU A 178 -6.40 -2.21 15.34
CA LEU A 178 -4.93 -2.05 15.36
C LEU A 178 -4.30 -2.62 16.64
N LEU A 179 -4.94 -2.40 17.80
CA LEU A 179 -4.46 -2.95 19.07
C LEU A 179 -4.65 -4.47 19.14
N ASP A 180 -5.72 -4.99 18.54
CA ASP A 180 -5.94 -6.43 18.42
C ASP A 180 -4.93 -7.09 17.49
N GLN A 181 -4.62 -6.46 16.35
CA GLN A 181 -3.54 -6.92 15.48
C GLN A 181 -2.20 -6.88 16.21
N TYR A 182 -1.89 -5.82 16.96
CA TYR A 182 -0.67 -5.74 17.75
C TYR A 182 -0.57 -6.88 18.75
N ARG A 183 -1.61 -7.12 19.55
CA ARG A 183 -1.62 -8.18 20.55
C ARG A 183 -1.45 -9.54 19.90
N THR A 184 -2.12 -9.78 18.78
CA THR A 184 -2.04 -11.04 18.03
C THR A 184 -0.63 -11.26 17.46
N ASP A 185 0.01 -10.21 16.93
CA ASP A 185 1.39 -10.28 16.44
C ASP A 185 2.43 -10.42 17.57
N HIS A 186 2.24 -9.71 18.68
CA HIS A 186 3.22 -9.59 19.78
C HIS A 186 2.85 -10.41 21.01
N GLY A 187 1.84 -11.28 20.95
CA GLY A 187 1.35 -12.12 22.04
C GLY A 187 0.97 -11.39 23.35
N SER A 188 0.90 -10.06 23.33
CA SER A 188 0.60 -9.19 24.47
C SER A 188 0.27 -7.77 24.00
N ASP A 189 -0.50 -7.05 24.81
CA ASP A 189 -0.74 -5.62 24.59
C ASP A 189 0.56 -4.80 24.83
N PRO A 190 0.72 -3.64 24.17
CA PRO A 190 1.78 -2.71 24.56
C PRO A 190 1.50 -2.17 25.97
N ASP A 191 2.51 -1.67 26.67
CA ASP A 191 2.32 -1.04 27.99
C ASP A 191 1.52 0.27 27.87
N GLN A 192 1.83 1.05 26.84
CA GLN A 192 1.23 2.35 26.56
C GLN A 192 0.86 2.52 25.09
N VAL A 193 -0.17 3.32 24.84
CA VAL A 193 -0.63 3.70 23.50
C VAL A 193 -0.72 5.21 23.40
N ALA A 194 -0.13 5.77 22.35
CA ALA A 194 -0.36 7.14 21.90
C ALA A 194 -1.27 7.10 20.65
N ILE A 195 -2.35 7.87 20.65
CA ILE A 195 -3.23 7.99 19.48
C ILE A 195 -2.85 9.27 18.74
N ASP A 196 -2.20 9.11 17.59
CA ASP A 196 -1.70 10.19 16.75
C ASP A 196 -2.68 10.42 15.61
N ARG A 197 -3.16 11.66 15.45
CA ARG A 197 -4.15 11.98 14.42
C ARG A 197 -3.47 12.61 13.22
N TYR A 198 -3.77 12.12 12.03
CA TYR A 198 -3.24 12.67 10.79
C TYR A 198 -4.33 13.18 9.84
N GLN A 199 -4.04 14.22 9.06
CA GLN A 199 -4.93 14.71 8.01
C GLN A 199 -4.16 14.81 6.69
N LEU A 200 -4.65 14.12 5.66
CA LEU A 200 -4.11 14.21 4.31
C LEU A 200 -4.51 15.55 3.68
N ARG A 201 -3.53 16.28 3.14
CA ARG A 201 -3.69 17.56 2.43
C ARG A 201 -3.13 17.39 1.02
N SER A 202 -3.84 16.62 0.20
CA SER A 202 -3.43 16.32 -1.18
C SER A 202 -3.42 17.53 -2.11
N ASP A 203 -4.10 18.61 -1.73
CA ASP A 203 -4.01 19.92 -2.34
C ASP A 203 -2.65 20.60 -2.16
N LEU A 204 -1.89 20.20 -1.13
CA LEU A 204 -0.62 20.81 -0.72
C LEU A 204 0.56 19.84 -0.75
N ASP A 205 0.35 18.60 -1.15
CA ASP A 205 1.33 17.52 -0.99
C ASP A 205 1.89 17.39 0.44
N THR A 206 1.01 17.56 1.44
CA THR A 206 1.36 17.47 2.87
C THR A 206 0.43 16.58 3.69
N ILE A 207 0.90 16.17 4.87
CA ILE A 207 0.12 15.47 5.89
C ILE A 207 0.34 16.18 7.23
N GLU A 208 -0.73 16.62 7.87
CA GLU A 208 -0.65 17.24 9.19
C GLU A 208 -0.76 16.15 10.26
N VAL A 209 0.15 16.10 11.23
CA VAL A 209 0.13 15.09 12.31
C VAL A 209 0.09 15.75 13.67
N THR A 210 -0.83 15.29 14.51
CA THR A 210 -1.01 15.71 15.90
C THR A 210 -0.71 14.53 16.82
N VAL A 211 0.40 14.60 17.56
CA VAL A 211 0.89 13.52 18.41
C VAL A 211 0.11 13.46 19.72
N GLY A 212 -0.48 12.31 20.01
CA GLY A 212 -1.21 12.06 21.25
C GLY A 212 -0.29 11.79 22.44
N ALA A 213 -0.77 12.09 23.64
CA ALA A 213 -0.09 11.64 24.85
C ALA A 213 -0.21 10.12 25.02
N ALA A 214 0.90 9.47 25.34
CA ALA A 214 0.90 8.05 25.68
C ALA A 214 0.08 7.79 26.96
N ARG A 215 -0.81 6.80 26.91
CA ARG A 215 -1.69 6.38 27.99
C ARG A 215 -1.59 4.87 28.21
N PRO A 216 -1.85 4.35 29.42
CA PRO A 216 -1.91 2.91 29.64
C PRO A 216 -2.90 2.24 28.67
N THR A 217 -2.50 1.14 28.05
CA THR A 217 -3.31 0.48 27.00
C THR A 217 -4.70 0.10 27.50
N ARG A 218 -4.81 -0.37 28.75
CA ARG A 218 -6.11 -0.69 29.37
C ARG A 218 -7.08 0.49 29.38
N ASP A 219 -6.58 1.72 29.58
CA ASP A 219 -7.39 2.93 29.68
C ASP A 219 -7.83 3.38 28.28
N VAL A 220 -7.01 3.13 27.26
CA VAL A 220 -7.32 3.37 25.85
C VAL A 220 -8.36 2.37 25.35
N ARG A 221 -8.14 1.07 25.58
CA ARG A 221 -9.10 0.00 25.28
C ARG A 221 -10.48 0.29 25.91
N ALA A 222 -10.52 0.57 27.21
CA ALA A 222 -11.77 0.88 27.91
C ALA A 222 -12.46 2.14 27.34
N ALA A 223 -11.71 3.19 26.99
CA ALA A 223 -12.25 4.40 26.38
C ALA A 223 -12.81 4.18 24.97
N HIS A 224 -12.50 3.04 24.33
CA HIS A 224 -12.93 2.71 22.97
C HIS A 224 -13.82 1.46 22.92
N GLY A 225 -14.46 1.13 24.03
CA GLY A 225 -15.52 0.13 24.08
C GLY A 225 -15.05 -1.30 24.32
N TYR A 226 -13.79 -1.53 24.73
CA TYR A 226 -13.32 -2.86 25.09
C TYR A 226 -13.96 -3.35 26.38
N LEU A 227 -14.45 -4.59 26.37
CA LEU A 227 -15.02 -5.24 27.55
C LEU A 227 -14.61 -6.70 27.64
N THR A 228 -14.55 -7.21 28.86
CA THR A 228 -14.26 -8.62 29.18
C THR A 228 -15.34 -9.15 30.11
N LEU A 229 -15.97 -10.26 29.73
CA LEU A 229 -17.03 -10.91 30.52
C LEU A 229 -16.80 -12.41 30.60
N ARG A 230 -17.40 -13.04 31.62
CA ARG A 230 -17.38 -14.48 31.80
C ARG A 230 -18.51 -15.11 30.97
N VAL A 231 -18.17 -16.08 30.11
CA VAL A 231 -19.08 -16.65 29.10
C VAL A 231 -19.31 -18.17 29.23
N ASP A 232 -18.76 -18.83 30.26
CA ASP A 232 -19.01 -20.26 30.50
C ASP A 232 -20.43 -20.60 31.03
N THR A 233 -21.33 -19.61 31.10
CA THR A 233 -22.74 -19.80 31.48
C THR A 233 -23.65 -19.17 30.44
N ALA A 234 -24.84 -19.76 30.19
CA ALA A 234 -25.74 -19.29 29.12
C ALA A 234 -26.09 -17.80 29.27
N GLY A 235 -26.38 -17.34 30.50
CA GLY A 235 -26.64 -15.94 30.79
C GLY A 235 -25.43 -15.03 30.56
N GLY A 236 -24.21 -15.50 30.89
CA GLY A 236 -22.98 -14.74 30.66
C GLY A 236 -22.63 -14.61 29.17
N LEU A 237 -22.83 -15.67 28.39
CA LEU A 237 -22.66 -15.62 26.93
C LEU A 237 -23.68 -14.68 26.28
N ALA A 238 -24.96 -14.77 26.68
CA ALA A 238 -26.01 -13.89 26.17
C ALA A 238 -25.74 -12.41 26.52
N ASP A 239 -25.33 -12.09 27.76
CA ASP A 239 -24.97 -10.72 28.15
C ASP A 239 -23.75 -10.19 27.37
N PHE A 240 -22.75 -11.05 27.12
CA PHE A 240 -21.60 -10.67 26.30
C PHE A 240 -21.99 -10.34 24.87
N LEU A 241 -22.72 -11.24 24.20
CA LEU A 241 -23.16 -11.08 22.81
C LEU A 241 -24.10 -9.88 22.63
N ALA A 242 -24.91 -9.54 23.64
CA ALA A 242 -25.78 -8.36 23.61
C ALA A 242 -25.00 -7.04 23.72
N ARG A 243 -23.75 -7.06 24.20
CA ARG A 243 -22.95 -5.87 24.51
C ARG A 243 -21.78 -5.66 23.56
N ILE A 244 -21.28 -6.70 22.92
CA ILE A 244 -20.22 -6.60 21.91
C ILE A 244 -20.79 -6.59 20.50
N GLN A 245 -19.96 -6.12 19.57
CA GLN A 245 -20.16 -6.29 18.13
C GLN A 245 -18.99 -7.04 17.50
N ASP A 246 -17.82 -7.02 18.14
CA ASP A 246 -16.60 -7.62 17.60
C ASP A 246 -15.88 -8.48 18.67
N LEU A 247 -15.67 -9.76 18.39
CA LEU A 247 -14.90 -10.67 19.26
C LEU A 247 -13.40 -10.44 19.09
N SER A 248 -12.68 -10.34 20.21
CA SER A 248 -11.27 -9.97 20.25
C SER A 248 -10.37 -11.04 20.91
N GLU A 249 -10.89 -11.74 21.93
CA GLU A 249 -10.14 -12.77 22.66
C GLU A 249 -11.10 -13.78 23.31
N LEU A 250 -10.69 -15.05 23.38
CA LEU A 250 -11.19 -16.03 24.35
C LEU A 250 -10.06 -16.50 25.26
N ARG A 251 -10.33 -16.61 26.56
CA ARG A 251 -9.36 -17.05 27.57
C ARG A 251 -9.94 -18.06 28.53
N LYS A 252 -9.18 -19.10 28.82
CA LYS A 252 -9.51 -20.18 29.75
C LYS A 252 -8.73 -20.01 31.05
N ASP A 253 -9.45 -19.76 32.14
CA ASP A 253 -8.90 -19.70 33.49
C ASP A 253 -9.46 -20.89 34.31
N GLY A 254 -8.74 -22.01 34.24
CA GLY A 254 -9.21 -23.29 34.76
C GLY A 254 -10.45 -23.78 34.01
N SER A 255 -11.60 -23.83 34.69
CA SER A 255 -12.90 -24.20 34.10
C SER A 255 -13.73 -22.99 33.64
N LYS A 256 -13.25 -21.76 33.89
CA LYS A 256 -13.96 -20.54 33.53
C LYS A 256 -13.52 -20.10 32.14
N ILE A 257 -14.46 -19.61 31.35
CA ILE A 257 -14.18 -19.07 30.02
C ILE A 257 -14.53 -17.59 30.06
N TRP A 258 -13.56 -16.76 29.68
CA TRP A 258 -13.72 -15.32 29.53
C TRP A 258 -13.67 -14.99 28.04
N ALA A 259 -14.53 -14.07 27.62
CA ALA A 259 -14.48 -13.48 26.29
C ALA A 259 -14.23 -11.99 26.43
N SER A 260 -13.42 -11.46 25.53
CA SER A 260 -13.22 -10.03 25.38
C SER A 260 -13.61 -9.58 23.98
N GLY A 261 -14.15 -8.38 23.87
CA GLY A 261 -14.63 -7.83 22.60
C GLY A 261 -14.88 -6.33 22.67
N TRP A 262 -15.31 -5.77 21.55
CA TRP A 262 -15.52 -4.34 21.39
C TRP A 262 -16.99 -3.98 21.20
N HIS A 263 -17.34 -2.78 21.66
CA HIS A 263 -18.64 -2.14 21.43
C HIS A 263 -18.45 -0.80 20.71
N TRP A 264 -18.85 -0.73 19.44
CA TRP A 264 -18.76 0.44 18.57
C TRP A 264 -20.15 0.84 18.05
N PRO A 265 -20.92 1.63 18.82
CA PRO A 265 -22.34 1.90 18.50
C PRO A 265 -22.55 2.62 17.15
N ASP A 266 -21.51 3.23 16.60
CA ASP A 266 -21.46 3.96 15.34
C ASP A 266 -21.20 3.07 14.11
N VAL A 267 -20.74 1.82 14.30
CA VAL A 267 -20.46 0.87 13.22
C VAL A 267 -21.73 0.09 12.86
N PRO A 268 -22.03 -0.16 11.57
CA PRO A 268 -23.12 -1.06 11.17
C PRO A 268 -23.03 -2.41 11.89
N SER A 269 -23.96 -2.67 12.81
CA SER A 269 -23.94 -3.90 13.61
C SER A 269 -24.55 -5.06 12.83
N ALA A 270 -23.86 -6.18 12.79
CA ALA A 270 -24.42 -7.46 12.35
C ALA A 270 -24.26 -8.50 13.48
N PRO A 271 -25.09 -8.40 14.53
CA PRO A 271 -24.87 -9.09 15.80
C PRO A 271 -24.92 -10.61 15.63
N ILE A 272 -24.03 -11.31 16.33
CA ILE A 272 -24.07 -12.77 16.51
C ILE A 272 -24.80 -13.05 17.82
N ASP A 273 -25.73 -14.01 17.82
CA ASP A 273 -26.43 -14.43 19.02
C ASP A 273 -26.00 -15.83 19.51
N ALA A 274 -26.60 -16.29 20.62
CA ALA A 274 -26.25 -17.58 21.20
C ALA A 274 -26.65 -18.78 20.31
N ALA A 275 -27.66 -18.63 19.45
CA ALA A 275 -28.06 -19.65 18.49
C ALA A 275 -27.03 -19.75 17.36
N ASP A 276 -26.51 -18.62 16.88
CA ASP A 276 -25.41 -18.58 15.91
C ASP A 276 -24.14 -19.25 16.47
N VAL A 277 -23.72 -18.91 17.70
CA VAL A 277 -22.57 -19.55 18.36
C VAL A 277 -22.79 -21.06 18.51
N SER A 278 -24.01 -21.48 18.86
CA SER A 278 -24.37 -22.90 18.97
C SER A 278 -24.35 -23.62 17.62
N ALA A 279 -24.82 -22.97 16.54
CA ALA A 279 -24.78 -23.49 15.18
C ALA A 279 -23.34 -23.77 14.74
N ILE A 280 -22.45 -22.79 14.93
CA ILE A 280 -21.04 -22.89 14.58
C ILE A 280 -20.37 -23.97 15.43
N GLN A 281 -20.59 -23.96 16.75
CA GLN A 281 -20.00 -24.94 17.68
C GLN A 281 -20.45 -26.37 17.36
N GLY A 282 -21.74 -26.57 17.03
CA GLY A 282 -22.29 -27.87 16.64
C GLY A 282 -21.71 -28.42 15.34
N GLY A 283 -21.22 -27.54 14.47
CA GLY A 283 -20.57 -27.91 13.21
C GLY A 283 -19.19 -28.53 13.36
N TYR A 284 -18.51 -28.35 14.49
CA TYR A 284 -17.21 -28.97 14.77
C TYR A 284 -17.40 -30.39 15.34
N PRO A 285 -17.17 -31.45 14.54
CA PRO A 285 -17.66 -32.79 14.83
C PRO A 285 -16.82 -33.54 15.88
N VAL A 286 -17.41 -34.06 16.96
CA VAL A 286 -16.71 -34.88 17.98
C VAL A 286 -15.95 -36.10 17.41
N ALA A 287 -16.31 -36.60 16.22
CA ALA A 287 -15.73 -37.78 15.57
C ALA A 287 -14.95 -37.43 14.28
N ALA A 288 -13.86 -38.17 14.03
CA ALA A 288 -13.02 -38.02 12.84
C ALA A 288 -13.78 -38.31 11.53
N GLY A 289 -13.54 -37.49 10.49
CA GLY A 289 -14.03 -37.72 9.13
C GLY A 289 -15.29 -36.94 8.70
N ARG A 290 -15.84 -36.07 9.55
CA ARG A 290 -16.84 -35.06 9.15
C ARG A 290 -16.12 -33.77 8.73
N GLN A 291 -16.57 -33.17 7.63
CA GLN A 291 -16.04 -31.88 7.16
C GLN A 291 -16.32 -30.78 8.20
N PRO A 292 -15.40 -29.81 8.34
CA PRO A 292 -15.60 -28.62 9.15
C PRO A 292 -16.82 -27.83 8.64
N PRO A 293 -17.41 -26.93 9.47
CA PRO A 293 -18.53 -26.13 9.02
C PRO A 293 -18.13 -25.20 7.86
N GLY A 294 -19.05 -25.02 6.92
CA GLY A 294 -18.76 -24.33 5.67
C GLY A 294 -19.96 -24.30 4.74
N PHE A 295 -19.75 -23.68 3.58
CA PHE A 295 -20.76 -23.51 2.54
C PHE A 295 -20.11 -23.52 1.16
N SER A 296 -20.80 -24.03 0.13
CA SER A 296 -20.40 -23.87 -1.26
C SER A 296 -21.62 -23.85 -2.19
N LEU A 297 -21.51 -23.09 -3.28
CA LEU A 297 -22.41 -23.23 -4.43
C LEU A 297 -21.74 -24.11 -5.48
N ASP A 298 -22.01 -25.41 -5.39
CA ASP A 298 -21.36 -26.40 -6.24
C ASP A 298 -22.07 -26.50 -7.59
N PRO A 299 -21.32 -26.52 -8.72
CA PRO A 299 -21.91 -26.75 -10.03
C PRO A 299 -22.59 -28.13 -10.09
N ALA A 300 -23.85 -28.17 -10.53
CA ALA A 300 -24.60 -29.41 -10.66
C ALA A 300 -24.37 -30.10 -12.01
N ALA A 301 -24.56 -31.41 -12.04
CA ALA A 301 -24.56 -32.17 -13.29
C ALA A 301 -25.66 -31.68 -14.24
N GLY A 302 -25.33 -31.60 -15.53
CA GLY A 302 -26.28 -31.20 -16.56
C GLY A 302 -27.45 -32.18 -16.72
N PRO A 303 -28.63 -31.70 -17.17
CA PRO A 303 -29.77 -32.54 -17.49
C PRO A 303 -29.43 -33.66 -18.50
N GLN A 304 -29.97 -34.85 -18.27
CA GLN A 304 -29.76 -36.02 -19.13
C GLN A 304 -30.80 -36.10 -20.26
N PRO A 305 -30.55 -36.78 -21.39
CA PRO A 305 -31.50 -36.90 -22.51
C PRO A 305 -32.60 -37.94 -22.21
N ASN A 306 -33.36 -37.73 -21.14
CA ASN A 306 -34.49 -38.55 -20.68
C ASN A 306 -35.63 -37.65 -20.19
N ASP A 307 -36.78 -38.24 -19.82
CA ASP A 307 -37.97 -37.47 -19.42
C ASP A 307 -37.71 -36.54 -18.23
N GLU A 308 -36.92 -37.00 -17.25
CA GLU A 308 -36.53 -36.19 -16.10
C GLU A 308 -35.66 -35.00 -16.52
N GLY A 309 -34.69 -35.21 -17.42
CA GLY A 309 -33.86 -34.14 -17.92
C GLY A 309 -34.61 -33.16 -18.85
N PHE A 310 -35.59 -33.63 -19.62
CA PHE A 310 -36.48 -32.72 -20.37
C PHE A 310 -37.28 -31.81 -19.43
N ALA A 311 -37.85 -32.37 -18.36
CA ALA A 311 -38.56 -31.59 -17.34
C ALA A 311 -37.62 -30.63 -16.58
N ALA A 312 -36.39 -31.06 -16.29
CA ALA A 312 -35.37 -30.23 -15.67
C ALA A 312 -34.98 -29.04 -16.56
N VAL A 313 -34.76 -29.24 -17.86
CA VAL A 313 -34.46 -28.13 -18.79
C VAL A 313 -35.60 -27.13 -18.84
N HIS A 314 -36.86 -27.58 -18.89
CA HIS A 314 -38.00 -26.66 -18.88
C HIS A 314 -38.14 -25.89 -17.55
N THR A 315 -37.72 -26.49 -16.43
CA THR A 315 -37.68 -25.80 -15.13
C THR A 315 -36.58 -24.73 -15.10
N LEU A 316 -35.43 -25.03 -15.72
CA LEU A 316 -34.27 -24.13 -15.78
C LEU A 316 -34.43 -23.02 -16.83
N ILE A 317 -35.14 -23.30 -17.93
CA ILE A 317 -35.26 -22.44 -19.12
C ILE A 317 -36.73 -22.46 -19.58
N PRO A 318 -37.64 -21.83 -18.83
CA PRO A 318 -39.09 -21.93 -19.08
C PRO A 318 -39.53 -21.36 -20.44
N ASP A 319 -38.77 -20.42 -21.02
CA ASP A 319 -39.12 -19.81 -22.31
C ASP A 319 -38.58 -20.59 -23.52
N LEU A 320 -37.88 -21.71 -23.30
CA LEU A 320 -37.40 -22.58 -24.38
C LEU A 320 -38.54 -23.50 -24.87
N ASP A 321 -38.83 -23.46 -26.18
CA ASP A 321 -39.87 -24.30 -26.77
C ASP A 321 -39.64 -25.80 -26.47
N GLN A 322 -40.71 -26.51 -26.09
CA GLN A 322 -40.62 -27.91 -25.66
C GLN A 322 -40.05 -28.85 -26.72
N ASN A 323 -40.33 -28.60 -28.01
CA ASN A 323 -39.73 -29.40 -29.08
C ASN A 323 -38.24 -29.09 -29.21
N ARG A 324 -37.86 -27.83 -28.96
CA ARG A 324 -36.46 -27.39 -28.94
C ARG A 324 -35.68 -27.99 -27.78
N VAL A 325 -36.28 -28.12 -26.59
CA VAL A 325 -35.68 -28.82 -25.43
C VAL A 325 -35.22 -30.22 -25.83
N ARG A 326 -36.12 -31.02 -26.40
CA ARG A 326 -35.80 -32.39 -26.82
C ARG A 326 -34.69 -32.39 -27.85
N ALA A 327 -34.82 -31.55 -28.87
CA ALA A 327 -33.84 -31.47 -29.96
C ALA A 327 -32.44 -31.06 -29.48
N VAL A 328 -32.31 -30.10 -28.56
CA VAL A 328 -31.00 -29.67 -28.01
C VAL A 328 -30.30 -30.82 -27.26
N LEU A 329 -31.05 -31.64 -26.53
CA LEU A 329 -30.47 -32.78 -25.79
C LEU A 329 -30.16 -33.97 -26.69
N THR A 330 -30.95 -34.24 -27.73
CA THR A 330 -30.81 -35.47 -28.53
C THR A 330 -30.14 -35.30 -29.89
N ASP A 331 -30.11 -34.09 -30.46
CA ASP A 331 -29.60 -33.80 -31.81
C ASP A 331 -28.40 -32.85 -31.78
N GLN A 332 -27.24 -33.36 -32.18
CA GLN A 332 -25.97 -32.61 -32.20
C GLN A 332 -25.98 -31.45 -33.19
N ALA A 333 -26.65 -31.58 -34.34
CA ALA A 333 -26.71 -30.51 -35.34
C ALA A 333 -27.54 -29.33 -34.82
N VAL A 334 -28.67 -29.62 -34.17
CA VAL A 334 -29.49 -28.61 -33.50
C VAL A 334 -28.72 -27.96 -32.36
N ARG A 335 -28.00 -28.74 -31.54
CA ARG A 335 -27.16 -28.20 -30.46
C ARG A 335 -26.11 -27.22 -30.96
N VAL A 336 -25.37 -27.56 -32.02
CA VAL A 336 -24.38 -26.66 -32.63
C VAL A 336 -25.02 -25.40 -33.17
N SER A 337 -26.17 -25.51 -33.85
CA SER A 337 -26.92 -24.37 -34.38
C SER A 337 -27.43 -23.43 -33.29
N VAL A 338 -28.05 -23.97 -32.23
CA VAL A 338 -28.54 -23.21 -31.08
C VAL A 338 -27.38 -22.54 -30.36
N ARG A 339 -26.28 -23.26 -30.13
CA ARG A 339 -25.07 -22.70 -29.51
C ARG A 339 -24.58 -21.45 -30.25
N THR A 340 -24.49 -21.50 -31.57
CA THR A 340 -24.09 -20.34 -32.39
C THR A 340 -25.07 -19.18 -32.25
N GLN A 341 -26.38 -19.42 -32.41
CA GLN A 341 -27.40 -18.37 -32.29
C GLN A 341 -27.41 -17.71 -30.91
N VAL A 342 -27.29 -18.51 -29.84
CA VAL A 342 -27.25 -18.04 -28.46
C VAL A 342 -25.97 -17.27 -28.18
N ARG A 343 -24.82 -17.74 -28.66
CA ARG A 343 -23.54 -17.06 -28.51
C ARG A 343 -23.54 -15.71 -29.23
N ASP A 344 -24.06 -15.65 -30.45
CA ASP A 344 -24.20 -14.40 -31.18
C ASP A 344 -25.16 -13.45 -30.43
N ALA A 345 -26.29 -13.96 -29.90
CA ALA A 345 -27.25 -13.14 -29.17
C ALA A 345 -26.64 -12.55 -27.90
N LEU A 346 -25.90 -13.37 -27.15
CA LEU A 346 -25.24 -12.96 -25.91
C LEU A 346 -24.08 -11.99 -26.16
N LEU A 347 -23.23 -12.25 -27.15
CA LEU A 347 -21.95 -11.55 -27.33
C LEU A 347 -21.98 -10.43 -28.37
N GLN A 348 -22.84 -10.54 -29.40
CA GLN A 348 -22.93 -9.57 -30.50
C GLN A 348 -24.26 -8.81 -30.50
N GLY A 349 -25.22 -9.21 -29.66
CA GLY A 349 -26.57 -8.63 -29.65
C GLY A 349 -27.42 -9.05 -30.86
N THR A 350 -27.04 -10.11 -31.56
CA THR A 350 -27.73 -10.61 -32.75
C THR A 350 -27.87 -12.13 -32.69
N PRO A 351 -29.01 -12.74 -33.00
CA PRO A 351 -30.18 -12.12 -33.60
C PRO A 351 -31.02 -11.34 -32.59
N ALA A 352 -31.80 -10.35 -33.07
CA ALA A 352 -32.68 -9.55 -32.23
C ALA A 352 -33.74 -10.42 -31.52
N GLY A 353 -34.30 -9.94 -30.40
CA GLY A 353 -35.21 -10.72 -29.57
C GLY A 353 -36.42 -11.33 -30.31
N ASP A 354 -36.95 -10.67 -31.34
CA ASP A 354 -38.05 -11.21 -32.15
C ASP A 354 -37.64 -12.43 -32.99
N ALA A 355 -36.40 -12.48 -33.43
CA ALA A 355 -35.87 -13.63 -34.17
C ALA A 355 -35.63 -14.82 -33.22
N LEU A 356 -35.10 -14.57 -32.01
CA LEU A 356 -34.99 -15.61 -30.98
C LEU A 356 -36.35 -16.23 -30.66
N ARG A 357 -37.39 -15.41 -30.44
CA ARG A 357 -38.76 -15.89 -30.19
C ARG A 357 -39.32 -16.71 -31.36
N ARG A 358 -39.07 -16.30 -32.62
CA ARG A 358 -39.50 -17.08 -33.80
C ARG A 358 -38.82 -18.45 -33.88
N ASP A 359 -37.59 -18.55 -33.39
CA ASP A 359 -36.81 -19.79 -33.39
C ASP A 359 -37.07 -20.66 -32.14
N GLY A 360 -38.01 -20.25 -31.28
CA GLY A 360 -38.36 -20.94 -30.04
C GLY A 360 -37.29 -20.83 -28.95
N LEU A 361 -36.47 -19.78 -28.98
CA LEU A 361 -35.40 -19.52 -28.03
C LEU A 361 -35.80 -18.43 -27.00
N PRO A 362 -35.25 -18.48 -25.77
CA PRO A 362 -35.49 -17.45 -24.76
C PRO A 362 -34.91 -16.09 -25.18
N THR A 363 -35.49 -15.00 -24.68
CA THR A 363 -34.92 -13.64 -24.81
C THR A 363 -34.28 -13.13 -23.53
N ASP A 364 -34.56 -13.77 -22.40
CA ASP A 364 -33.90 -13.45 -21.14
C ASP A 364 -32.42 -13.87 -21.19
N ARG A 365 -31.53 -13.00 -20.71
CA ARG A 365 -30.08 -13.22 -20.79
C ARG A 365 -29.63 -14.39 -19.90
N THR A 366 -30.24 -14.56 -18.73
CA THR A 366 -29.91 -15.65 -17.79
C THR A 366 -30.33 -17.00 -18.39
N GLN A 367 -31.52 -17.07 -18.99
CA GLN A 367 -31.99 -18.25 -19.72
C GLN A 367 -31.15 -18.56 -20.98
N LEU A 368 -30.73 -17.53 -21.73
CA LEU A 368 -29.80 -17.69 -22.85
C LEU A 368 -28.45 -18.24 -22.38
N TRP A 369 -27.93 -17.76 -21.25
CA TRP A 369 -26.68 -18.27 -20.66
C TRP A 369 -26.82 -19.71 -20.17
N ALA A 370 -27.93 -20.04 -19.49
CA ALA A 370 -28.28 -21.41 -19.11
C ALA A 370 -28.33 -22.34 -20.34
N LEU A 371 -28.92 -21.88 -21.44
CA LEU A 371 -28.97 -22.61 -22.70
C LEU A 371 -27.58 -22.77 -23.33
N LEU A 372 -26.73 -21.73 -23.30
CA LEU A 372 -25.35 -21.82 -23.78
C LEU A 372 -24.59 -22.91 -23.02
N ASN A 373 -24.63 -22.85 -21.68
CA ASN A 373 -23.99 -23.85 -20.81
C ASN A 373 -24.48 -25.26 -21.12
N LEU A 374 -25.80 -25.44 -21.27
CA LEU A 374 -26.39 -26.73 -21.65
C LEU A 374 -25.82 -27.24 -22.98
N THR A 375 -25.71 -26.38 -23.99
CA THR A 375 -25.19 -26.76 -25.32
C THR A 375 -23.68 -27.03 -25.34
N GLU A 376 -22.94 -26.47 -24.38
CA GLU A 376 -21.50 -26.66 -24.20
C GLU A 376 -21.18 -27.83 -23.26
N GLY A 377 -22.19 -28.43 -22.63
CA GLY A 377 -22.01 -29.48 -21.62
C GLY A 377 -21.50 -28.95 -20.28
N ASN A 378 -21.61 -27.65 -20.04
CA ASN A 378 -21.30 -27.01 -18.78
C ASN A 378 -22.48 -27.13 -17.79
N PRO A 379 -22.21 -27.05 -16.48
CA PRO A 379 -23.24 -26.91 -15.45
C PRO A 379 -24.20 -25.75 -15.74
N VAL A 380 -25.51 -26.00 -15.64
CA VAL A 380 -26.56 -25.00 -15.93
C VAL A 380 -26.99 -24.25 -14.67
N TYR A 381 -26.84 -24.88 -13.51
CA TYR A 381 -27.22 -24.35 -12.20
C TYR A 381 -26.23 -24.83 -11.14
N SER A 382 -26.21 -24.15 -10.00
CA SER A 382 -25.43 -24.53 -8.83
C SER A 382 -26.35 -24.95 -7.69
N GLN A 383 -25.90 -25.91 -6.88
CA GLN A 383 -26.59 -26.43 -5.70
C GLN A 383 -25.86 -25.98 -4.42
N ALA A 384 -26.62 -25.55 -3.42
CA ALA A 384 -26.10 -25.23 -2.11
C ALA A 384 -25.65 -26.48 -1.36
N ARG A 385 -24.39 -26.49 -0.93
CA ARG A 385 -23.83 -27.49 -0.01
C ARG A 385 -23.54 -26.81 1.33
N TYR A 386 -24.28 -27.20 2.37
CA TYR A 386 -24.05 -26.77 3.74
C TYR A 386 -23.27 -27.85 4.49
N GLU A 387 -22.14 -27.48 5.08
CA GLU A 387 -21.29 -28.37 5.87
C GLU A 387 -21.46 -28.08 7.37
N GLY A 388 -21.13 -29.04 8.24
CA GLY A 388 -21.28 -28.86 9.69
C GLY A 388 -22.72 -28.69 10.19
N GLY A 389 -23.74 -29.10 9.41
CA GLY A 389 -25.14 -28.96 9.82
C GLY A 389 -25.69 -27.54 9.69
N LEU A 390 -25.01 -26.61 9.02
CA LEU A 390 -25.45 -25.21 8.91
C LEU A 390 -26.71 -24.99 8.07
N ALA A 391 -27.25 -26.02 7.42
CA ALA A 391 -28.50 -25.92 6.67
C ALA A 391 -29.63 -25.42 7.58
N ARG A 392 -30.42 -24.46 7.08
CA ARG A 392 -31.59 -23.88 7.78
C ARG A 392 -31.25 -23.16 9.09
N THR A 393 -30.04 -22.60 9.18
CA THR A 393 -29.61 -21.71 10.27
C THR A 393 -29.36 -20.30 9.71
N ASN A 394 -29.44 -19.26 10.55
CA ASN A 394 -29.10 -17.90 10.13
C ASN A 394 -27.64 -17.77 9.67
N VAL A 395 -26.72 -18.53 10.29
CA VAL A 395 -25.32 -18.65 9.87
C VAL A 395 -25.25 -19.18 8.44
N GLY A 396 -25.89 -20.31 8.15
CA GLY A 396 -25.93 -20.89 6.81
C GLY A 396 -26.47 -19.93 5.75
N MET A 397 -27.57 -19.22 6.06
CA MET A 397 -28.13 -18.21 5.15
C MET A 397 -27.15 -17.05 4.87
N THR A 398 -26.41 -16.63 5.89
CA THR A 398 -25.37 -15.60 5.76
C THR A 398 -24.25 -16.09 4.83
N LEU A 399 -23.77 -17.32 5.01
CA LEU A 399 -22.70 -17.88 4.17
C LEU A 399 -23.13 -18.00 2.71
N PHE A 400 -24.37 -18.46 2.47
CA PHE A 400 -24.96 -18.47 1.13
C PHE A 400 -24.95 -17.07 0.53
N TYR A 401 -25.51 -16.11 1.26
CA TYR A 401 -25.64 -14.73 0.78
C TYR A 401 -24.28 -14.15 0.36
N THR A 402 -23.29 -14.22 1.25
CA THR A 402 -21.98 -13.59 1.02
C THR A 402 -21.22 -14.24 -0.13
N ASP A 403 -21.32 -15.56 -0.30
CA ASP A 403 -20.70 -16.25 -1.43
C ASP A 403 -21.38 -15.86 -2.76
N TYR A 404 -22.73 -15.92 -2.81
CA TYR A 404 -23.50 -15.59 -4.00
C TYR A 404 -23.29 -14.13 -4.43
N VAL A 405 -23.34 -13.20 -3.47
CA VAL A 405 -23.22 -11.77 -3.75
C VAL A 405 -21.81 -11.39 -4.17
N ALA A 406 -20.77 -11.95 -3.56
CA ALA A 406 -19.40 -11.66 -3.94
C ALA A 406 -19.14 -11.99 -5.42
N LYS A 407 -19.57 -13.17 -5.86
CA LYS A 407 -19.45 -13.61 -7.26
C LYS A 407 -20.18 -12.67 -8.22
N ASN A 408 -21.42 -12.29 -7.88
CA ASN A 408 -22.21 -11.40 -8.72
C ASN A 408 -21.64 -9.98 -8.76
N TRP A 409 -21.25 -9.40 -7.64
CA TRP A 409 -20.74 -8.03 -7.59
C TRP A 409 -19.42 -7.87 -8.32
N VAL A 410 -18.51 -8.85 -8.20
CA VAL A 410 -17.27 -8.89 -8.99
C VAL A 410 -17.61 -8.92 -10.48
N ALA A 411 -18.61 -9.72 -10.88
CA ALA A 411 -19.09 -9.75 -12.26
C ALA A 411 -19.88 -8.48 -12.68
N GLY A 412 -20.15 -7.54 -11.77
CA GLY A 412 -20.97 -6.35 -12.03
C GLY A 412 -22.47 -6.66 -12.21
N VAL A 413 -22.92 -7.76 -11.62
CA VAL A 413 -24.31 -8.21 -11.61
C VAL A 413 -24.94 -7.83 -10.28
N GLY A 414 -26.17 -7.32 -10.33
CA GLY A 414 -26.93 -6.97 -9.15
C GLY A 414 -27.23 -5.47 -9.04
N SER A 415 -28.05 -5.13 -8.06
CA SER A 415 -28.48 -3.76 -7.77
C SER A 415 -27.68 -3.15 -6.62
N GLY A 416 -26.96 -3.99 -5.86
CA GLY A 416 -26.14 -3.60 -4.73
C GLY A 416 -24.65 -3.47 -5.04
N VAL A 417 -24.22 -3.50 -6.31
CA VAL A 417 -22.78 -3.43 -6.65
C VAL A 417 -22.15 -2.14 -6.06
N PRO A 418 -21.09 -2.24 -5.24
CA PRO A 418 -20.64 -1.13 -4.40
C PRO A 418 -19.77 -0.09 -5.12
N GLY A 419 -19.66 -0.12 -6.46
CA GLY A 419 -18.64 0.63 -7.21
C GLY A 419 -18.63 2.16 -7.02
N ARG A 420 -19.74 2.76 -6.54
CA ARG A 420 -19.79 4.18 -6.17
C ARG A 420 -19.65 4.44 -4.66
N ALA A 421 -20.01 3.47 -3.83
CA ALA A 421 -20.07 3.62 -2.38
C ALA A 421 -18.76 3.21 -1.71
N VAL A 422 -18.05 2.24 -2.28
CA VAL A 422 -16.74 1.77 -1.83
C VAL A 422 -15.71 2.23 -2.85
N GLY A 423 -15.07 3.36 -2.57
CA GLY A 423 -14.15 4.01 -3.50
C GLY A 423 -12.96 3.12 -3.87
N GLY A 424 -12.79 2.82 -5.16
CA GLY A 424 -11.76 1.93 -5.68
C GLY A 424 -12.30 0.58 -6.17
N PHE A 425 -13.49 0.17 -5.73
CA PHE A 425 -14.12 -1.06 -6.22
C PHE A 425 -14.59 -0.88 -7.67
N VAL A 426 -14.02 -1.64 -8.60
CA VAL A 426 -14.43 -1.64 -10.01
C VAL A 426 -14.83 -3.06 -10.40
N PRO A 427 -16.10 -3.30 -10.77
CA PRO A 427 -16.54 -4.62 -11.22
C PRO A 427 -15.87 -4.99 -12.54
N ASP A 428 -15.72 -6.28 -12.82
CA ASP A 428 -15.00 -6.77 -13.98
C ASP A 428 -15.56 -6.27 -15.31
N SER A 429 -16.89 -6.09 -15.38
CA SER A 429 -17.53 -5.56 -16.59
C SER A 429 -17.19 -4.09 -16.90
N GLU A 430 -16.60 -3.37 -15.95
CA GLU A 430 -16.18 -1.97 -16.07
C GLU A 430 -14.66 -1.81 -16.01
N ALA A 431 -13.95 -2.80 -15.48
CA ALA A 431 -12.51 -2.80 -15.37
C ALA A 431 -11.85 -3.02 -16.74
N ARG A 432 -10.68 -2.39 -16.93
CA ARG A 432 -9.87 -2.55 -18.14
C ARG A 432 -8.67 -3.42 -17.82
N THR A 433 -8.53 -4.53 -18.54
CA THR A 433 -7.31 -5.34 -18.52
C THR A 433 -6.27 -4.69 -19.43
N PRO A 434 -5.10 -4.28 -18.92
CA PRO A 434 -4.01 -3.83 -19.79
C PRO A 434 -3.62 -4.94 -20.76
N TRP A 435 -3.30 -4.60 -22.01
CA TRP A 435 -2.94 -5.60 -23.02
C TRP A 435 -1.72 -6.44 -22.61
N SER A 436 -0.77 -5.85 -21.88
CA SER A 436 0.34 -6.56 -21.24
C SER A 436 -0.08 -7.69 -20.30
N GLN A 437 -1.32 -7.72 -19.83
CA GLN A 437 -1.88 -8.72 -18.92
C GLN A 437 -2.72 -9.76 -19.66
N CYS A 438 -3.13 -9.52 -20.90
CA CYS A 438 -3.88 -10.50 -21.68
C CYS A 438 -3.10 -11.83 -21.87
N PRO A 439 -3.77 -12.99 -21.87
CA PRO A 439 -3.19 -14.24 -22.37
C PRO A 439 -2.74 -14.10 -23.83
N ALA A 440 -1.77 -14.91 -24.26
CA ALA A 440 -1.39 -14.94 -25.66
C ALA A 440 -2.51 -15.56 -26.51
N ALA A 441 -2.56 -15.26 -27.80
CA ALA A 441 -3.59 -15.78 -28.71
C ALA A 441 -3.60 -17.32 -28.82
N THR A 442 -2.53 -17.99 -28.36
CA THR A 442 -2.38 -19.44 -28.30
C THR A 442 -2.80 -20.06 -26.97
N ASP A 443 -3.04 -19.24 -25.95
CA ASP A 443 -3.45 -19.68 -24.63
C ASP A 443 -4.98 -19.81 -24.57
N ALA A 444 -5.50 -20.60 -23.63
CA ALA A 444 -6.94 -20.75 -23.47
C ALA A 444 -7.59 -19.40 -23.15
N HIS A 445 -8.65 -19.06 -23.90
CA HIS A 445 -9.44 -17.84 -23.67
C HIS A 445 -10.48 -17.98 -22.56
N GLU A 446 -10.58 -19.16 -21.96
CA GLU A 446 -11.49 -19.42 -20.84
C GLU A 446 -10.67 -19.72 -19.59
N GLU A 447 -10.80 -18.84 -18.60
CA GLU A 447 -10.25 -19.05 -17.26
C GLU A 447 -11.40 -19.44 -16.33
N ARG A 448 -11.23 -20.53 -15.57
CA ARG A 448 -12.20 -20.97 -14.56
C ARG A 448 -11.49 -21.08 -13.22
N GLY A 449 -12.03 -20.44 -12.21
CA GLY A 449 -11.42 -20.42 -10.89
C GLY A 449 -12.41 -20.44 -9.76
N ARG A 450 -11.90 -20.74 -8.57
CA ARG A 450 -12.65 -20.70 -7.33
C ARG A 450 -12.30 -19.42 -6.56
N LEU A 451 -13.34 -18.73 -6.13
CA LEU A 451 -13.34 -17.69 -5.11
C LEU A 451 -13.91 -18.30 -3.84
N TRP A 452 -13.23 -18.12 -2.71
CA TRP A 452 -13.83 -18.52 -1.44
C TRP A 452 -13.40 -17.64 -0.28
N PHE A 453 -14.31 -17.43 0.66
CA PHE A 453 -13.98 -16.81 1.93
C PHE A 453 -13.41 -17.86 2.88
N GLY A 454 -12.40 -17.48 3.65
CA GLY A 454 -11.79 -18.36 4.64
C GLY A 454 -11.12 -17.60 5.76
N GLN A 455 -10.52 -18.38 6.66
CA GLN A 455 -9.78 -17.85 7.79
C GLN A 455 -8.50 -17.12 7.32
N ASN A 456 -8.31 -15.88 7.77
CA ASN A 456 -7.06 -15.15 7.62
C ASN A 456 -6.07 -15.57 8.70
N ASP A 457 -5.25 -16.58 8.46
CA ASP A 457 -4.32 -17.13 9.49
C ASP A 457 -3.46 -16.06 10.19
N ALA A 458 -3.12 -14.96 9.51
CA ALA A 458 -2.35 -13.84 10.08
C ALA A 458 -3.10 -13.01 11.14
N ALA A 459 -4.38 -13.28 11.37
CA ALA A 459 -5.21 -12.66 12.40
C ALA A 459 -5.57 -13.62 13.54
N PHE A 460 -4.94 -14.80 13.62
CA PHE A 460 -5.18 -15.75 14.69
C PHE A 460 -3.88 -16.12 15.39
N ALA A 461 -3.88 -16.02 16.71
CA ALA A 461 -2.83 -16.56 17.57
C ALA A 461 -3.46 -17.36 18.71
N SER A 462 -2.81 -18.44 19.14
CA SER A 462 -3.32 -19.26 20.23
C SER A 462 -2.20 -19.74 21.15
N SER A 463 -2.53 -19.90 22.43
CA SER A 463 -1.75 -20.65 23.42
C SER A 463 -2.65 -21.71 24.07
N GLY A 464 -2.12 -22.45 25.04
CA GLY A 464 -2.90 -23.45 25.78
C GLY A 464 -4.08 -22.86 26.58
N ASP A 465 -4.06 -21.56 26.87
CA ASP A 465 -5.03 -20.88 27.74
C ASP A 465 -5.69 -19.64 27.11
N ARG A 466 -5.24 -19.16 25.95
CA ARG A 466 -5.88 -18.04 25.24
C ARG A 466 -5.94 -18.23 23.72
N PHE A 467 -6.87 -17.52 23.12
CA PHE A 467 -7.06 -17.38 21.68
C PHE A 467 -7.26 -15.91 21.37
N GLU A 468 -6.38 -15.35 20.55
CA GLU A 468 -6.31 -13.92 20.24
C GLU A 468 -6.66 -13.71 18.77
N LEU A 469 -7.48 -12.71 18.51
CA LEU A 469 -7.96 -12.33 17.19
C LEU A 469 -7.40 -10.96 16.80
N GLY A 470 -6.92 -10.86 15.56
CA GLY A 470 -6.36 -9.66 14.96
C GLY A 470 -7.41 -8.75 14.33
N GLY A 471 -6.95 -7.84 13.46
CA GLY A 471 -7.80 -6.80 12.89
C GLY A 471 -8.80 -7.30 11.82
N GLN A 472 -8.48 -8.38 11.12
CA GLN A 472 -9.35 -8.94 10.06
C GLN A 472 -9.22 -10.46 10.01
N ALA A 473 -10.23 -11.17 10.51
CA ALA A 473 -10.30 -12.62 10.60
C ALA A 473 -10.69 -13.30 9.28
N THR A 474 -11.37 -12.58 8.38
CA THR A 474 -11.81 -13.10 7.08
C THR A 474 -10.85 -12.71 5.96
N ARG A 475 -10.50 -13.69 5.13
CA ARG A 475 -9.76 -13.49 3.89
C ARG A 475 -10.57 -14.00 2.71
N LEU A 476 -10.46 -13.33 1.57
CA LEU A 476 -10.95 -13.80 0.29
C LEU A 476 -9.81 -14.43 -0.50
N PHE A 477 -9.93 -15.72 -0.74
CA PHE A 477 -8.98 -16.49 -1.54
C PHE A 477 -9.47 -16.66 -2.97
N ALA A 478 -8.53 -16.77 -3.89
CA ALA A 478 -8.80 -17.01 -5.30
C ALA A 478 -7.76 -17.96 -5.89
N ARG A 479 -8.23 -18.96 -6.64
CA ARG A 479 -7.39 -19.88 -7.44
C ARG A 479 -8.01 -20.08 -8.80
N SER A 480 -7.17 -20.38 -9.77
CA SER A 480 -7.56 -20.63 -11.16
C SER A 480 -7.10 -22.01 -11.61
N ASN A 481 -7.72 -22.52 -12.66
CA ASN A 481 -7.39 -23.81 -13.24
C ASN A 481 -6.02 -23.77 -13.95
N GLY A 482 -5.09 -24.58 -13.46
CA GLY A 482 -3.77 -24.78 -14.03
C GLY A 482 -3.69 -25.99 -14.97
N ALA A 483 -2.51 -26.15 -15.58
CA ALA A 483 -2.21 -27.31 -16.43
C ALA A 483 -2.38 -28.63 -15.64
N GLY A 484 -3.02 -29.63 -16.26
CA GLY A 484 -3.23 -30.94 -15.63
C GLY A 484 -4.29 -30.95 -14.51
N GLY A 485 -5.10 -29.89 -14.38
CA GLY A 485 -6.17 -29.79 -13.37
C GLY A 485 -5.68 -29.39 -11.97
N GLY A 486 -4.41 -29.00 -11.82
CA GLY A 486 -3.93 -28.38 -10.58
C GLY A 486 -4.45 -26.95 -10.43
N GLU A 487 -4.47 -26.42 -9.21
CA GLU A 487 -4.82 -25.03 -8.97
C GLU A 487 -3.59 -24.12 -9.01
N VAL A 488 -3.72 -22.98 -9.68
CA VAL A 488 -2.69 -21.95 -9.77
C VAL A 488 -3.24 -20.62 -9.29
N GLU A 489 -2.38 -19.62 -9.16
CA GLU A 489 -2.85 -18.26 -8.92
C GLU A 489 -3.67 -17.76 -10.11
N PRO A 490 -4.74 -16.98 -9.89
CA PRO A 490 -5.51 -16.38 -10.96
C PRO A 490 -4.70 -15.40 -11.81
N SER A 491 -5.15 -15.23 -13.05
CA SER A 491 -4.66 -14.17 -13.92
C SER A 491 -4.96 -12.78 -13.34
N PHE A 492 -4.37 -11.75 -13.94
CA PHE A 492 -4.67 -10.37 -13.56
C PHE A 492 -6.17 -10.04 -13.65
N SER A 493 -6.82 -10.40 -14.77
CA SER A 493 -8.22 -10.08 -15.02
C SER A 493 -9.13 -10.79 -14.02
N PHE A 494 -8.90 -12.07 -13.76
CA PHE A 494 -9.67 -12.83 -12.77
C PHE A 494 -9.45 -12.31 -11.35
N GLY A 495 -8.21 -12.02 -10.99
CA GLY A 495 -7.84 -11.73 -9.60
C GLY A 495 -8.04 -10.29 -9.15
N ARG A 496 -8.22 -9.30 -10.05
CA ARG A 496 -8.18 -7.87 -9.66
C ARG A 496 -9.30 -7.46 -8.69
N GLY A 497 -10.55 -7.83 -8.99
CA GLY A 497 -11.70 -7.47 -8.16
C GLY A 497 -11.65 -8.19 -6.82
N LEU A 498 -11.16 -9.43 -6.85
CA LEU A 498 -11.03 -10.29 -5.67
C LEU A 498 -9.93 -9.80 -4.74
N ARG A 499 -8.76 -9.46 -5.28
CA ARG A 499 -7.65 -8.89 -4.51
C ARG A 499 -8.03 -7.55 -3.88
N TYR A 500 -8.67 -6.67 -4.65
CA TYR A 500 -9.19 -5.42 -4.10
C TYR A 500 -10.17 -5.69 -2.96
N TRP A 501 -11.12 -6.61 -3.14
CA TRP A 501 -12.07 -6.97 -2.09
C TRP A 501 -11.36 -7.50 -0.83
N ASP A 502 -10.44 -8.45 -0.99
CA ASP A 502 -9.67 -9.03 0.12
C ASP A 502 -8.97 -7.94 0.95
N GLN A 503 -8.30 -7.03 0.26
CA GLN A 503 -7.56 -5.91 0.85
C GLN A 503 -8.48 -4.86 1.48
N HIS A 504 -9.65 -4.60 0.89
CA HIS A 504 -10.60 -3.57 1.33
C HIS A 504 -11.84 -4.15 2.03
N TYR A 505 -11.70 -5.31 2.67
CA TYR A 505 -12.81 -6.06 3.26
C TYR A 505 -13.66 -5.21 4.21
N GLN A 506 -13.02 -4.42 5.09
CA GLN A 506 -13.73 -3.56 6.05
C GLN A 506 -14.66 -2.55 5.36
N ALA A 507 -14.22 -1.94 4.25
CA ALA A 507 -15.05 -0.98 3.52
C ALA A 507 -16.26 -1.66 2.85
N ILE A 508 -16.10 -2.92 2.42
CA ILE A 508 -17.20 -3.74 1.92
C ILE A 508 -18.17 -4.13 3.05
N ALA A 509 -17.64 -4.50 4.21
CA ALA A 509 -18.44 -4.82 5.40
C ALA A 509 -19.25 -3.62 5.92
N ASP A 510 -18.71 -2.41 5.83
CA ASP A 510 -19.42 -1.18 6.17
C ASP A 510 -20.58 -0.89 5.21
N TYR A 511 -20.41 -1.26 3.93
CA TYR A 511 -21.43 -1.10 2.91
C TYR A 511 -22.56 -2.13 3.05
N GLU A 512 -22.20 -3.41 3.20
CA GLU A 512 -23.11 -4.55 3.31
C GLU A 512 -22.93 -5.31 4.64
N PRO A 513 -23.87 -5.13 5.59
CA PRO A 513 -23.76 -5.70 6.93
C PRO A 513 -23.57 -7.22 6.99
N GLN A 514 -23.99 -7.99 5.98
CA GLN A 514 -23.74 -9.44 6.00
C GLN A 514 -22.25 -9.81 5.90
N TYR A 515 -21.39 -8.95 5.35
CA TYR A 515 -19.94 -9.18 5.42
C TYR A 515 -19.38 -8.84 6.81
N ALA A 516 -19.92 -7.83 7.50
CA ALA A 516 -19.60 -7.63 8.92
C ALA A 516 -20.03 -8.85 9.78
N ARG A 517 -21.17 -9.49 9.43
CA ARG A 517 -21.62 -10.74 10.06
C ARG A 517 -20.68 -11.90 9.76
N LEU A 518 -20.26 -12.05 8.50
CA LEU A 518 -19.31 -13.08 8.08
C LEU A 518 -17.99 -12.98 8.85
N GLU A 519 -17.48 -11.76 9.04
CA GLU A 519 -16.30 -11.51 9.87
C GLU A 519 -16.47 -12.03 11.31
N GLN A 520 -17.62 -11.78 11.93
CA GLN A 520 -17.89 -12.33 13.27
C GLN A 520 -18.05 -13.85 13.25
N ILE A 521 -18.71 -14.42 12.24
CA ILE A 521 -18.80 -15.89 12.07
C ILE A 521 -17.39 -16.48 11.99
N MET A 522 -16.47 -15.86 11.25
CA MET A 522 -15.08 -16.32 11.12
C MET A 522 -14.31 -16.22 12.44
N ARG A 523 -14.45 -15.12 13.17
CA ARG A 523 -13.87 -14.92 14.52
C ARG A 523 -14.33 -15.99 15.49
N TRP A 524 -15.64 -16.19 15.60
CA TRP A 524 -16.24 -17.20 16.49
C TRP A 524 -15.84 -18.61 16.07
N SER A 525 -15.82 -18.88 14.77
CA SER A 525 -15.44 -20.17 14.22
C SER A 525 -14.03 -20.60 14.63
N GLY A 526 -13.01 -19.75 14.42
CA GLY A 526 -11.65 -20.06 14.86
C GLY A 526 -11.55 -20.24 16.38
N ALA A 527 -12.26 -19.40 17.15
CA ALA A 527 -12.24 -19.46 18.60
C ALA A 527 -12.92 -20.73 19.15
N LEU A 528 -13.98 -21.19 18.50
CA LEU A 528 -14.69 -22.43 18.85
C LEU A 528 -13.90 -23.68 18.43
N GLU A 529 -13.19 -23.65 17.30
CA GLU A 529 -12.23 -24.68 16.91
C GLU A 529 -11.16 -24.85 17.99
N TRP A 530 -10.55 -23.74 18.44
CA TRP A 530 -9.56 -23.75 19.51
C TRP A 530 -10.13 -24.26 20.83
N LEU A 531 -11.26 -23.71 21.30
CA LEU A 531 -11.88 -24.10 22.58
C LEU A 531 -12.12 -25.60 22.63
N ARG A 532 -12.63 -26.15 21.52
CA ARG A 532 -12.84 -27.58 21.35
C ARG A 532 -11.54 -28.36 21.43
N GLY A 533 -10.47 -27.89 20.80
CA GLY A 533 -9.11 -28.45 20.91
C GLY A 533 -8.61 -28.53 22.36
N THR A 534 -9.04 -27.58 23.22
CA THR A 534 -8.72 -27.61 24.67
C THR A 534 -9.66 -28.49 25.52
N GLY A 535 -10.65 -29.15 24.90
CA GLY A 535 -11.69 -29.92 25.58
C GLY A 535 -12.74 -29.08 26.31
N ALA A 536 -12.84 -27.78 26.00
CA ALA A 536 -13.85 -26.88 26.54
C ALA A 536 -14.94 -26.59 25.51
N ALA A 537 -16.09 -26.10 25.97
CA ALA A 537 -17.20 -25.68 25.12
C ALA A 537 -17.95 -24.51 25.76
N LEU A 538 -18.57 -23.67 24.94
CA LEU A 538 -19.51 -22.66 25.39
C LEU A 538 -20.91 -23.29 25.59
N PRO A 539 -21.76 -22.67 26.44
CA PRO A 539 -23.15 -23.09 26.60
C PRO A 539 -23.88 -23.11 25.24
N ALA A 540 -24.56 -24.22 24.94
CA ALA A 540 -25.39 -24.36 23.75
C ALA A 540 -26.87 -24.08 24.06
N VAL A 541 -27.58 -23.50 23.09
CA VAL A 541 -29.05 -23.38 23.13
C VAL A 541 -29.72 -24.64 22.55
N PRO A 542 -31.03 -24.88 22.81
CA PRO A 542 -31.76 -26.00 22.23
C PRO A 542 -31.76 -25.99 20.68
N ASP A 543 -31.74 -27.17 20.07
CA ASP A 543 -31.68 -27.37 18.61
C ASP A 543 -32.78 -26.62 17.83
N GLY A 544 -34.00 -26.54 18.39
CA GLY A 544 -35.12 -25.81 17.77
C GLY A 544 -34.97 -24.28 17.76
N GLU A 545 -34.03 -23.73 18.54
CA GLU A 545 -33.64 -22.31 18.47
C GLU A 545 -32.54 -22.08 17.41
N VAL A 546 -31.82 -23.14 17.01
CA VAL A 546 -30.73 -23.09 16.02
C VAL A 546 -31.24 -23.40 14.61
N HIS A 547 -32.01 -24.49 14.47
CA HIS A 547 -32.51 -25.00 13.19
C HIS A 547 -33.99 -24.64 13.03
N HIS A 548 -34.27 -23.82 12.02
CA HIS A 548 -35.63 -23.39 11.69
C HIS A 548 -36.13 -24.21 10.49
N SER A 549 -37.11 -25.09 10.70
CA SER A 549 -37.51 -26.07 9.68
C SER A 549 -38.08 -25.45 8.39
N ASP A 550 -38.56 -24.20 8.47
CA ASP A 550 -39.14 -23.37 7.43
C ASP A 550 -38.17 -22.34 6.83
N LEU A 551 -36.95 -22.20 7.38
CA LEU A 551 -35.96 -21.26 6.87
C LEU A 551 -35.28 -21.81 5.62
N THR A 552 -35.57 -21.15 4.50
CA THR A 552 -34.87 -21.31 3.22
C THR A 552 -34.20 -19.98 2.89
N PHE A 553 -33.20 -20.00 2.02
CA PHE A 553 -32.51 -18.82 1.57
C PHE A 553 -33.43 -17.89 0.78
N ASP A 554 -34.35 -18.42 -0.04
CA ASP A 554 -35.37 -17.62 -0.71
C ASP A 554 -36.25 -16.85 0.29
N SER A 555 -36.78 -17.55 1.31
CA SER A 555 -37.59 -16.90 2.34
C SER A 555 -36.76 -15.92 3.17
N TRP A 556 -35.54 -16.28 3.56
CA TRP A 556 -34.63 -15.40 4.31
C TRP A 556 -34.31 -14.12 3.52
N TYR A 557 -33.94 -14.23 2.25
CA TYR A 557 -33.58 -13.10 1.39
C TYR A 557 -34.76 -12.14 1.17
N ALA A 558 -35.96 -12.70 0.99
CA ALA A 558 -37.18 -11.92 0.86
C ALA A 558 -37.49 -11.10 2.12
N HIS A 559 -37.33 -11.70 3.32
CA HIS A 559 -37.64 -11.06 4.60
C HIS A 559 -36.54 -10.12 5.11
N ASN A 560 -35.29 -10.31 4.67
CA ASN A 560 -34.17 -9.50 5.13
C ASN A 560 -34.07 -8.17 4.35
N THR A 561 -34.89 -7.20 4.74
CA THR A 561 -35.07 -5.92 4.03
C THR A 561 -33.87 -4.95 4.13
N ARG A 562 -32.85 -5.28 4.91
CA ARG A 562 -31.66 -4.44 5.11
C ARG A 562 -30.52 -4.71 4.13
N LEU A 563 -30.61 -5.79 3.35
CA LEU A 563 -29.62 -6.17 2.35
C LEU A 563 -29.49 -5.08 1.27
N ARG A 564 -28.26 -4.78 0.85
CA ARG A 564 -27.97 -3.86 -0.25
C ARG A 564 -28.27 -4.48 -1.59
N GLU A 565 -27.95 -5.76 -1.75
CA GLU A 565 -28.40 -6.52 -2.92
C GLU A 565 -29.88 -6.86 -2.80
N ARG A 566 -30.67 -6.40 -3.76
CA ARG A 566 -32.13 -6.63 -3.84
C ARG A 566 -32.60 -7.17 -5.19
N SER A 567 -31.68 -7.54 -6.08
CA SER A 567 -32.06 -8.12 -7.38
C SER A 567 -32.77 -9.46 -7.18
N PRO A 568 -33.71 -9.84 -8.07
CA PRO A 568 -34.27 -11.17 -8.07
C PRO A 568 -33.17 -12.22 -8.25
N ILE A 569 -33.18 -13.23 -7.38
CA ILE A 569 -32.29 -14.38 -7.48
C ILE A 569 -33.03 -15.47 -8.26
N PRO A 570 -32.42 -16.04 -9.32
CA PRO A 570 -33.08 -17.06 -10.15
C PRO A 570 -33.07 -18.43 -9.46
N PHE A 571 -33.90 -18.58 -8.44
CA PHE A 571 -34.11 -19.85 -7.74
C PHE A 571 -34.76 -20.88 -8.65
N VAL A 572 -34.25 -22.12 -8.55
CA VAL A 572 -34.78 -23.27 -9.30
C VAL A 572 -34.89 -24.48 -8.39
N SER A 573 -35.75 -25.43 -8.76
CA SER A 573 -35.93 -26.69 -8.02
C SER A 573 -36.00 -27.88 -8.98
N PRO A 574 -34.92 -28.19 -9.72
CA PRO A 574 -34.90 -29.36 -10.59
C PRO A 574 -34.99 -30.64 -9.74
N ALA A 575 -35.68 -31.67 -10.25
CA ALA A 575 -35.90 -32.92 -9.51
C ALA A 575 -34.59 -33.55 -8.98
N ALA A 576 -33.52 -33.47 -9.78
CA ALA A 576 -32.18 -33.96 -9.43
C ALA A 576 -31.51 -33.24 -8.24
N ALA A 577 -31.96 -32.04 -7.86
CA ALA A 577 -31.45 -31.32 -6.69
C ALA A 577 -32.09 -31.79 -5.37
N GLY A 578 -33.17 -32.58 -5.42
CA GLY A 578 -33.89 -33.01 -4.23
C GLY A 578 -34.38 -31.82 -3.41
N THR A 579 -33.90 -31.71 -2.17
CA THR A 579 -34.24 -30.59 -1.25
C THR A 579 -33.15 -29.52 -1.19
N ALA A 580 -32.08 -29.64 -1.98
CA ALA A 580 -30.99 -28.66 -2.00
C ALA A 580 -31.43 -27.40 -2.74
N GLU A 581 -31.14 -26.26 -2.14
CA GLU A 581 -31.42 -24.95 -2.72
C GLU A 581 -30.54 -24.76 -3.95
N SER A 582 -31.14 -24.30 -5.06
CA SER A 582 -30.45 -24.23 -6.34
C SER A 582 -30.68 -22.88 -7.03
N VAL A 583 -29.63 -22.38 -7.68
CA VAL A 583 -29.65 -21.09 -8.40
C VAL A 583 -29.03 -21.21 -9.78
N ILE A 584 -29.56 -20.45 -10.74
CA ILE A 584 -28.91 -20.28 -12.04
C ILE A 584 -27.86 -19.16 -11.95
N PRO A 585 -26.59 -19.38 -12.32
CA PRO A 585 -25.61 -18.31 -12.40
C PRO A 585 -26.06 -17.20 -13.35
N THR A 586 -26.11 -15.97 -12.86
CA THR A 586 -26.50 -14.82 -13.68
C THR A 586 -25.28 -14.30 -14.45
N PRO A 587 -25.31 -14.26 -15.79
CA PRO A 587 -24.19 -13.75 -16.56
C PRO A 587 -24.06 -12.23 -16.40
N THR A 588 -22.83 -11.75 -16.39
CA THR A 588 -22.54 -10.31 -16.55
C THR A 588 -23.06 -9.77 -17.89
N ARG A 589 -23.19 -8.45 -18.00
CA ARG A 589 -23.39 -7.77 -19.29
C ARG A 589 -22.20 -8.06 -20.21
N THR A 590 -22.36 -7.94 -21.51
CA THR A 590 -21.23 -8.12 -22.44
C THR A 590 -20.30 -6.92 -22.36
N TYR A 591 -19.00 -7.17 -22.23
CA TYR A 591 -17.93 -6.18 -22.25
C TYR A 591 -16.70 -6.75 -22.97
N GLY A 592 -15.80 -5.88 -23.41
CA GLY A 592 -14.55 -6.30 -24.03
C GLY A 592 -13.50 -6.60 -22.96
N ASP A 593 -12.99 -7.83 -22.93
CA ASP A 593 -11.86 -8.26 -22.09
C ASP A 593 -11.01 -9.28 -22.86
N CYS A 594 -9.91 -9.75 -22.27
CA CYS A 594 -8.98 -10.68 -22.90
C CYS A 594 -9.46 -12.15 -22.94
N GLY A 595 -10.69 -12.44 -22.48
CA GLY A 595 -11.23 -13.80 -22.39
C GLY A 595 -12.54 -13.87 -21.61
N LEU A 596 -13.05 -15.09 -21.47
CA LEU A 596 -14.17 -15.44 -20.59
C LEU A 596 -13.64 -15.91 -19.24
N VAL A 597 -14.29 -15.45 -18.17
CA VAL A 597 -13.98 -15.83 -16.79
C VAL A 597 -15.19 -16.52 -16.18
N GLY A 598 -14.97 -17.70 -15.59
CA GLY A 598 -15.96 -18.41 -14.79
C GLY A 598 -15.52 -18.49 -13.32
N ILE A 599 -16.41 -18.10 -12.40
CA ILE A 599 -16.12 -18.09 -10.96
C ILE A 599 -17.04 -19.09 -10.24
N GLU A 600 -16.45 -19.98 -9.47
CA GLU A 600 -17.12 -20.91 -8.54
C GLU A 600 -16.54 -20.77 -7.12
N GLY A 601 -16.94 -21.61 -6.15
CA GLY A 601 -16.37 -21.66 -4.79
C GLY A 601 -17.38 -21.42 -3.66
N GLY A 602 -16.94 -20.96 -2.49
CA GLY A 602 -17.75 -20.99 -1.27
C GLY A 602 -17.23 -20.21 -0.06
N VAL A 603 -17.56 -20.67 1.13
CA VAL A 603 -17.03 -20.19 2.42
C VAL A 603 -16.54 -21.38 3.22
N SER A 604 -15.27 -21.37 3.61
CA SER A 604 -14.69 -22.32 4.55
C SER A 604 -14.54 -21.65 5.91
N LEU A 605 -15.20 -22.15 6.95
CA LEU A 605 -14.97 -21.64 8.30
C LEU A 605 -13.65 -22.22 8.87
N GLY A 606 -13.26 -21.81 10.07
CA GLY A 606 -12.03 -22.23 10.74
C GLY A 606 -11.85 -23.75 10.73
N HIS A 607 -10.68 -24.19 10.28
CA HIS A 607 -10.28 -25.59 10.17
C HIS A 607 -8.75 -25.71 10.25
N LEU A 608 -8.12 -24.75 10.93
CA LEU A 608 -6.67 -24.62 10.97
C LEU A 608 -6.02 -25.85 11.64
N ALA A 609 -6.62 -26.38 12.71
CA ALA A 609 -6.10 -27.56 13.40
C ALA A 609 -6.10 -28.79 12.48
N GLU A 610 -7.11 -28.92 11.62
CA GLU A 610 -7.18 -29.99 10.61
C GLU A 610 -6.14 -29.80 9.51
N ARG A 611 -6.05 -28.60 8.90
CA ARG A 611 -5.05 -28.33 7.84
C ARG A 611 -3.61 -28.52 8.31
N THR A 612 -3.34 -28.11 9.55
CA THR A 612 -1.99 -28.20 10.13
C THR A 612 -1.65 -29.61 10.61
N GLY A 613 -2.64 -30.49 10.76
CA GLY A 613 -2.47 -31.84 11.30
C GLY A 613 -1.89 -31.84 12.71
N GLY A 614 -2.14 -30.77 13.48
CA GLY A 614 -1.58 -30.57 14.83
C GLY A 614 -0.08 -30.23 14.88
N ARG A 615 0.54 -29.87 13.75
CA ARG A 615 1.92 -29.33 13.75
C ARG A 615 1.93 -27.92 14.33
N ASP A 616 3.00 -27.61 15.03
CA ASP A 616 3.26 -26.26 15.52
C ASP A 616 3.84 -25.42 14.38
N TYR A 617 3.12 -24.38 13.98
CA TYR A 617 3.57 -23.38 13.01
C TYR A 617 3.92 -22.05 13.69
N HIS A 618 4.23 -22.10 14.99
CA HIS A 618 4.74 -20.97 15.75
C HIS A 618 6.24 -21.12 15.97
N ALA A 619 7.01 -20.24 15.33
CA ALA A 619 8.43 -20.14 15.60
C ALA A 619 8.67 -19.33 16.89
N ASP A 620 9.69 -19.73 17.66
CA ASP A 620 10.15 -18.99 18.85
C ASP A 620 10.96 -17.76 18.43
N LEU A 621 10.25 -16.74 17.97
CA LEU A 621 10.80 -15.45 17.55
C LEU A 621 10.74 -14.44 18.71
N PRO A 622 11.74 -13.55 18.83
CA PRO A 622 11.70 -12.48 19.83
C PRO A 622 10.49 -11.57 19.59
N ASP A 623 9.86 -11.09 20.67
CA ASP A 623 8.59 -10.34 20.61
C ASP A 623 8.51 -9.26 19.51
N PRO A 624 9.55 -8.44 19.23
CA PRO A 624 9.47 -7.40 18.20
C PRO A 624 9.37 -7.95 16.76
N LEU A 625 9.85 -9.17 16.52
CA LEU A 625 9.82 -9.84 15.21
C LEU A 625 8.73 -10.92 15.11
N ARG A 626 8.02 -11.17 16.22
CA ARG A 626 6.88 -12.09 16.18
C ARG A 626 5.74 -11.47 15.38
N ARG A 627 5.03 -12.33 14.66
CA ARG A 627 3.81 -12.04 13.93
C ARG A 627 2.87 -13.22 14.06
N ALA A 628 1.57 -12.97 13.95
CA ALA A 628 0.58 -14.02 13.77
C ALA A 628 0.63 -14.57 12.34
N GLY A 629 0.14 -15.80 12.16
CA GLY A 629 0.24 -16.55 10.92
C GLY A 629 1.01 -17.87 11.07
N LEU A 630 1.24 -18.52 9.93
CA LEU A 630 1.93 -19.81 9.89
C LEU A 630 3.39 -19.61 9.50
N PHE A 631 4.28 -20.04 10.37
CA PHE A 631 5.72 -19.95 10.18
C PHE A 631 6.34 -21.34 10.20
N ASP A 632 7.40 -21.49 9.40
CA ASP A 632 8.25 -22.67 9.45
C ASP A 632 8.93 -22.75 10.82
N GLU A 633 8.91 -23.92 11.45
CA GLU A 633 9.52 -24.17 12.78
C GLU A 633 11.03 -23.88 12.82
N THR A 634 11.70 -23.84 11.67
CA THR A 634 13.12 -23.48 11.57
C THR A 634 13.38 -21.98 11.56
N SER A 635 12.33 -21.16 11.57
CA SER A 635 12.44 -19.71 11.66
C SER A 635 13.09 -19.31 12.99
N HIS A 636 14.05 -18.39 12.93
CA HIS A 636 14.82 -17.94 14.08
C HIS A 636 15.31 -16.52 13.87
N ALA A 637 15.52 -15.79 14.98
CA ALA A 637 16.21 -14.52 14.98
C ALA A 637 16.99 -14.32 16.29
N ASP A 638 18.19 -13.77 16.19
CA ASP A 638 19.00 -13.43 17.36
C ASP A 638 18.37 -12.21 18.08
N PRO A 639 18.03 -12.31 19.37
CA PRO A 639 17.31 -11.26 20.08
C PRO A 639 18.12 -9.98 20.32
N ARG A 640 19.45 -10.00 20.12
CA ARG A 640 20.31 -8.83 20.32
C ARG A 640 20.52 -8.05 19.03
N THR A 641 20.64 -8.75 17.91
CA THR A 641 20.97 -8.16 16.61
C THR A 641 19.76 -8.06 15.70
N GLY A 642 18.74 -8.90 15.91
CA GLY A 642 17.62 -9.09 14.99
C GLY A 642 17.95 -9.98 13.79
N ASP A 643 19.20 -10.44 13.65
CA ASP A 643 19.65 -11.23 12.50
C ASP A 643 19.05 -12.63 12.53
N GLY A 644 18.64 -13.13 11.37
CA GLY A 644 17.99 -14.44 11.31
C GLY A 644 17.25 -14.69 10.01
N SER A 645 16.44 -15.74 10.01
CA SER A 645 15.61 -16.14 8.87
C SER A 645 14.21 -16.47 9.37
N ILE A 646 13.20 -15.81 8.80
CA ILE A 646 11.78 -15.99 9.14
C ILE A 646 11.05 -16.46 7.88
N THR A 647 10.49 -17.67 7.91
CA THR A 647 9.79 -18.24 6.75
C THR A 647 8.31 -18.35 7.04
N GLU A 648 7.51 -17.55 6.34
CA GLU A 648 6.06 -17.60 6.36
C GLU A 648 5.57 -18.62 5.32
N LEU A 649 4.55 -19.41 5.70
CA LEU A 649 4.01 -20.50 4.91
C LEU A 649 2.54 -20.26 4.57
N ALA A 650 2.16 -20.58 3.33
CA ALA A 650 0.77 -20.77 2.95
C ALA A 650 0.51 -22.26 2.78
N ILE A 651 -0.46 -22.83 3.51
CA ILE A 651 -0.86 -24.23 3.40
C ILE A 651 -2.20 -24.35 2.68
N ASP A 652 -2.35 -25.36 1.83
CA ASP A 652 -3.62 -25.71 1.20
C ASP A 652 -4.50 -26.58 2.12
N ASP A 653 -5.73 -26.87 1.67
CA ASP A 653 -6.70 -27.70 2.40
C ASP A 653 -6.21 -29.14 2.63
N SER A 654 -5.20 -29.60 1.89
CA SER A 654 -4.56 -30.91 2.09
C SER A 654 -3.39 -30.87 3.09
N GLY A 655 -3.12 -29.70 3.68
CA GLY A 655 -2.02 -29.46 4.60
C GLY A 655 -0.65 -29.38 3.91
N ARG A 656 -0.60 -29.18 2.60
CA ARG A 656 0.66 -29.03 1.84
C ARG A 656 0.99 -27.55 1.69
N THR A 657 2.29 -27.24 1.69
CA THR A 657 2.78 -25.88 1.43
C THR A 657 2.49 -25.48 -0.02
N ALA A 658 1.56 -24.55 -0.20
CA ALA A 658 1.20 -23.96 -1.49
C ALA A 658 2.06 -22.73 -1.84
N GLY A 659 2.73 -22.13 -0.86
CA GLY A 659 3.62 -20.99 -1.05
C GLY A 659 4.51 -20.75 0.17
N ARG A 660 5.65 -20.09 -0.07
CA ARG A 660 6.57 -19.66 0.99
C ARG A 660 7.06 -18.23 0.75
N VAL A 661 7.29 -17.50 1.82
CA VAL A 661 7.98 -16.21 1.83
C VAL A 661 9.03 -16.23 2.94
N GLN A 662 10.30 -16.33 2.57
CA GLN A 662 11.42 -16.32 3.51
C GLN A 662 12.03 -14.92 3.58
N ARG A 663 12.19 -14.40 4.79
CA ARG A 663 12.80 -13.10 5.10
C ARG A 663 14.09 -13.33 5.88
N THR A 664 15.22 -13.02 5.27
CA THR A 664 16.55 -13.09 5.91
C THR A 664 16.95 -11.70 6.35
N ILE A 665 17.16 -11.51 7.66
CA ILE A 665 17.58 -10.25 8.27
C ILE A 665 19.07 -10.32 8.57
N SER A 666 19.81 -9.28 8.16
CA SER A 666 21.24 -9.13 8.45
C SER A 666 21.57 -7.69 8.82
N THR A 667 22.32 -7.48 9.90
CA THR A 667 22.59 -6.17 10.46
C THR A 667 24.09 -5.92 10.52
N THR A 668 24.52 -4.76 10.04
CA THR A 668 25.91 -4.31 10.06
C THR A 668 25.96 -2.84 10.47
N GLY A 669 26.30 -2.60 11.74
CA GLY A 669 26.32 -1.24 12.30
C GLY A 669 24.90 -0.69 12.46
N ASP A 670 24.64 0.48 11.88
CA ASP A 670 23.33 1.15 11.84
C ASP A 670 22.49 0.78 10.60
N ARG A 671 22.94 -0.21 9.83
CA ARG A 671 22.27 -0.69 8.63
C ARG A 671 21.75 -2.11 8.82
N SER A 672 20.49 -2.33 8.48
CA SER A 672 19.89 -3.67 8.40
C SER A 672 19.36 -3.94 7.01
N THR A 673 19.56 -5.15 6.51
CA THR A 673 19.05 -5.61 5.22
C THR A 673 18.08 -6.76 5.45
N VAL A 674 16.87 -6.63 4.91
CA VAL A 674 15.89 -7.70 4.77
C VAL A 674 15.90 -8.20 3.35
N ARG A 675 16.30 -9.46 3.14
CA ARG A 675 16.17 -10.15 1.85
C ARG A 675 14.95 -11.04 1.89
N ILE A 676 14.04 -10.85 0.94
CA ILE A 676 12.81 -11.62 0.76
C ILE A 676 13.00 -12.57 -0.42
N ASP A 677 12.85 -13.88 -0.17
CA ASP A 677 12.85 -14.95 -1.16
C ASP A 677 11.47 -15.63 -1.14
N ALA A 678 10.74 -15.57 -2.25
CA ALA A 678 9.37 -16.07 -2.33
C ALA A 678 9.17 -17.04 -3.49
N SER A 679 8.19 -17.93 -3.34
CA SER A 679 7.77 -18.87 -4.39
C SER A 679 7.50 -18.18 -5.73
N ALA A 680 7.78 -18.90 -6.81
CA ALA A 680 7.51 -18.46 -8.18
C ALA A 680 6.02 -18.16 -8.44
N ARG A 681 5.79 -17.24 -9.39
CA ARG A 681 4.46 -16.84 -9.88
C ARG A 681 4.45 -16.77 -11.39
N ALA A 682 3.39 -17.31 -12.01
CA ALA A 682 3.20 -17.24 -13.46
C ALA A 682 2.79 -15.82 -13.92
N ASP A 683 1.93 -15.16 -13.14
CA ASP A 683 1.37 -13.85 -13.42
C ASP A 683 1.74 -12.90 -12.31
N ILE A 684 2.65 -11.94 -12.55
CA ILE A 684 3.00 -10.90 -11.57
C ILE A 684 2.70 -9.55 -12.23
N PRO A 685 1.60 -8.89 -11.84
CA PRO A 685 1.35 -7.53 -12.29
C PRO A 685 2.37 -6.58 -11.67
N PHE A 686 2.73 -5.54 -12.39
CA PHE A 686 3.55 -4.46 -11.87
C PHE A 686 3.07 -3.16 -12.50
N GLY A 687 2.14 -2.48 -11.81
CA GLY A 687 1.26 -1.48 -12.43
C GLY A 687 0.56 -2.02 -13.70
N PRO A 688 0.56 -1.27 -14.82
CA PRO A 688 -0.08 -1.69 -16.07
C PRO A 688 0.78 -2.61 -16.93
N VAL A 689 1.95 -3.06 -16.44
CA VAL A 689 2.82 -4.01 -17.15
C VAL A 689 2.89 -5.33 -16.41
N ARG A 690 3.34 -6.38 -17.10
CA ARG A 690 3.52 -7.71 -16.51
C ARG A 690 5.00 -8.04 -16.40
N ILE A 691 5.45 -8.57 -15.26
CA ILE A 691 6.79 -9.15 -15.18
C ILE A 691 6.79 -10.48 -15.94
N TRP A 692 7.73 -10.63 -16.87
CA TRP A 692 7.76 -11.73 -17.83
C TRP A 692 8.97 -12.63 -17.57
N ARG A 693 8.82 -13.56 -16.63
CA ARG A 693 9.86 -14.52 -16.20
C ARG A 693 9.40 -15.96 -16.33
N SER A 694 10.30 -16.91 -16.10
CA SER A 694 9.93 -18.32 -15.92
C SER A 694 8.94 -18.48 -14.76
N ALA A 695 7.88 -19.27 -14.97
CA ALA A 695 6.87 -19.55 -13.94
C ALA A 695 7.42 -20.39 -12.77
N ALA A 696 8.64 -20.93 -12.89
CA ALA A 696 9.35 -21.65 -11.84
C ALA A 696 10.44 -20.80 -11.15
N ALA A 697 10.65 -19.55 -11.59
CA ALA A 697 11.68 -18.69 -11.03
C ALA A 697 11.23 -18.10 -9.69
N ASP A 698 12.00 -18.36 -8.64
CA ASP A 698 11.81 -17.70 -7.34
C ASP A 698 11.91 -16.17 -7.50
N ARG A 699 11.25 -15.47 -6.58
CA ARG A 699 11.21 -14.01 -6.56
C ARG A 699 12.06 -13.48 -5.43
N THR A 700 12.86 -12.47 -5.75
CA THR A 700 13.77 -11.86 -4.78
C THR A 700 13.49 -10.37 -4.66
N LEU A 701 13.37 -9.89 -3.43
CA LEU A 701 13.27 -8.48 -3.07
C LEU A 701 14.24 -8.21 -1.93
N THR A 702 14.81 -7.01 -1.89
CA THR A 702 15.71 -6.60 -0.82
C THR A 702 15.29 -5.23 -0.31
N THR A 703 15.28 -5.04 1.01
CA THR A 703 15.08 -3.75 1.64
C THR A 703 16.24 -3.48 2.59
N THR A 704 17.00 -2.43 2.32
CA THR A 704 18.08 -1.96 3.19
C THR A 704 17.60 -0.74 3.96
N VAL A 705 17.71 -0.78 5.28
CA VAL A 705 17.15 0.19 6.22
C VAL A 705 18.26 0.80 7.06
N THR A 706 18.22 2.11 7.21
CA THR A 706 18.99 2.86 8.22
C THR A 706 18.05 3.86 8.88
N ALA A 707 18.04 3.92 10.21
CA ALA A 707 17.24 4.88 10.97
C ALA A 707 18.01 5.45 12.17
N GLY A 708 17.76 6.73 12.45
CA GLY A 708 18.32 7.47 13.57
C GLY A 708 18.69 8.89 13.20
N ARG A 709 18.95 9.72 14.21
CA ARG A 709 19.23 11.17 14.08
C ARG A 709 18.17 11.94 13.28
N GLY A 710 16.89 11.59 13.47
CA GLY A 710 15.79 12.21 12.75
C GLY A 710 15.66 11.78 11.28
N HIS A 711 16.36 10.72 10.86
CA HIS A 711 16.36 10.24 9.48
C HIS A 711 15.98 8.75 9.43
N VAL A 712 15.13 8.38 8.47
CA VAL A 712 14.87 6.99 8.08
C VAL A 712 15.09 6.87 6.58
N SER A 713 15.86 5.87 6.15
CA SER A 713 16.10 5.56 4.74
C SER A 713 15.79 4.09 4.49
N GLN A 714 14.99 3.81 3.47
CA GLN A 714 14.60 2.47 3.03
C GLN A 714 14.89 2.31 1.54
N GLN A 715 16.00 1.65 1.19
CA GLN A 715 16.35 1.31 -0.19
C GLN A 715 15.75 -0.04 -0.56
N VAL A 716 15.02 -0.10 -1.68
CA VAL A 716 14.39 -1.32 -2.20
C VAL A 716 15.07 -1.75 -3.49
N GLY A 717 15.45 -3.02 -3.56
CA GLY A 717 15.89 -3.70 -4.77
C GLY A 717 14.94 -4.83 -5.14
N TYR A 718 14.69 -5.02 -6.43
CA TYR A 718 13.85 -6.10 -6.96
C TYR A 718 14.61 -6.90 -8.01
N GLN A 719 14.72 -8.22 -7.82
CA GLN A 719 15.47 -9.13 -8.69
C GLN A 719 16.91 -8.65 -8.97
N GLY A 720 17.58 -8.13 -7.94
CA GLY A 720 18.96 -7.63 -8.04
C GLY A 720 19.10 -6.24 -8.67
N HIS A 721 18.01 -5.56 -9.03
CA HIS A 721 18.04 -4.20 -9.59
C HIS A 721 17.46 -3.17 -8.61
N ASP A 722 18.00 -1.94 -8.58
CA ASP A 722 17.52 -0.83 -7.73
C ASP A 722 16.09 -0.45 -8.14
N LEU A 723 15.13 -0.56 -7.22
CA LEU A 723 13.76 -0.09 -7.41
C LEU A 723 13.65 1.38 -7.01
N GLY A 724 14.22 1.73 -5.87
CA GLY A 724 14.28 3.11 -5.40
C GLY A 724 14.62 3.20 -3.93
N THR A 725 14.61 4.42 -3.39
CA THR A 725 14.88 4.69 -1.98
C THR A 725 13.88 5.70 -1.45
N LEU A 726 13.24 5.36 -0.34
CA LEU A 726 12.44 6.29 0.45
C LEU A 726 13.32 6.90 1.54
N ASP A 727 13.37 8.22 1.60
CA ASP A 727 14.02 8.99 2.67
C ASP A 727 12.97 9.81 3.43
N ALA A 728 12.98 9.71 4.75
CA ALA A 728 12.20 10.53 5.67
C ALA A 728 13.15 11.32 6.59
N ARG A 729 13.18 12.65 6.49
CA ARG A 729 14.10 13.51 7.27
C ARG A 729 13.32 14.53 8.09
N SER A 730 13.50 14.51 9.41
CA SER A 730 12.91 15.47 10.34
C SER A 730 13.81 16.71 10.46
N ASP A 731 13.25 17.89 10.19
CA ASP A 731 13.84 19.21 10.41
C ASP A 731 12.83 20.09 11.17
N ALA A 732 13.11 20.38 12.44
CA ALA A 732 12.20 21.09 13.35
C ALA A 732 10.80 20.44 13.39
N ASP A 733 9.77 21.13 12.87
CA ASP A 733 8.37 20.68 12.86
C ASP A 733 7.91 20.16 11.49
N VAL A 734 8.85 19.91 10.57
CA VAL A 734 8.56 19.31 9.27
C VAL A 734 9.34 18.00 9.12
N VAL A 735 8.67 16.97 8.62
CA VAL A 735 9.33 15.76 8.12
C VAL A 735 9.19 15.74 6.61
N THR A 736 10.29 15.69 5.88
CA THR A 736 10.26 15.59 4.42
C THR A 736 10.33 14.13 4.02
N ILE A 737 9.39 13.70 3.19
CA ILE A 737 9.36 12.40 2.52
C ILE A 737 9.81 12.58 1.08
N GLN A 738 10.75 11.73 0.68
CA GLN A 738 11.34 11.75 -0.64
C GLN A 738 11.47 10.34 -1.21
N TRP A 739 11.17 10.20 -2.50
CA TRP A 739 11.40 8.97 -3.25
C TRP A 739 12.46 9.18 -4.35
N ARG A 740 13.64 8.59 -4.17
CA ARG A 740 14.67 8.50 -5.22
C ARG A 740 14.38 7.30 -6.12
N ARG A 741 14.20 7.55 -7.41
CA ARG A 741 13.91 6.49 -8.40
C ARG A 741 15.14 5.64 -8.72
N GLY A 742 14.98 4.32 -8.66
CA GLY A 742 15.94 3.34 -9.16
C GLY A 742 15.69 3.00 -10.63
N ALA A 743 16.52 2.11 -11.19
CA ALA A 743 16.40 1.66 -12.57
C ALA A 743 15.08 0.96 -12.88
N VAL A 744 14.53 0.21 -11.91
CA VAL A 744 13.25 -0.49 -12.09
C VAL A 744 12.08 0.50 -12.14
N ASP A 745 11.99 1.48 -11.23
CA ASP A 745 10.91 2.48 -11.25
C ASP A 745 10.93 3.31 -12.55
N ARG A 746 12.12 3.74 -13.01
CA ARG A 746 12.25 4.44 -14.31
C ARG A 746 11.80 3.58 -15.48
N ALA A 747 12.17 2.29 -15.48
CA ALA A 747 11.73 1.36 -16.51
C ALA A 747 10.20 1.23 -16.52
N LEU A 748 9.57 1.09 -15.35
CA LEU A 748 8.11 0.99 -15.25
C LEU A 748 7.39 2.22 -15.76
N ARG A 749 7.86 3.42 -15.41
CA ARG A 749 7.28 4.67 -15.91
C ARG A 749 7.38 4.78 -17.43
N ALA A 750 8.54 4.43 -17.97
CA ALA A 750 8.75 4.37 -19.41
C ALA A 750 7.79 3.38 -20.06
N LEU A 751 7.71 2.15 -19.54
CA LEU A 751 6.88 1.09 -20.10
C LEU A 751 5.38 1.35 -19.93
N ARG A 752 4.96 2.02 -18.86
CA ARG A 752 3.58 2.50 -18.71
C ARG A 752 3.22 3.48 -19.81
N LEU A 753 4.08 4.47 -20.07
CA LEU A 753 3.84 5.41 -21.18
C LEU A 753 3.73 4.68 -22.51
N VAL A 754 4.61 3.69 -22.75
CA VAL A 754 4.53 2.86 -23.96
C VAL A 754 3.21 2.10 -23.99
N GLN A 755 2.82 1.44 -22.91
CA GLN A 755 1.59 0.67 -22.78
C GLN A 755 0.33 1.51 -23.01
N ASP A 756 0.31 2.74 -22.50
CA ASP A 756 -0.82 3.67 -22.63
C ASP A 756 -0.93 4.23 -24.06
N ARG A 757 0.20 4.37 -24.76
CA ARG A 757 0.26 4.86 -26.16
C ARG A 757 0.18 3.73 -27.19
N TRP A 758 0.31 2.48 -26.79
CA TRP A 758 0.33 1.36 -27.72
C TRP A 758 -1.06 1.11 -28.31
N GLY A 759 -1.27 1.60 -29.53
CA GLY A 759 -2.42 1.26 -30.38
C GLY A 759 -2.21 -0.04 -31.16
N ALA A 760 -2.41 -0.01 -32.47
CA ALA A 760 -2.40 -1.24 -33.26
C ALA A 760 -1.00 -1.76 -33.65
N ARG A 761 0.06 -0.95 -33.53
CA ARG A 761 1.45 -1.35 -33.74
C ARG A 761 2.33 -0.57 -32.77
N LEU A 762 3.44 -1.18 -32.34
CA LEU A 762 4.47 -0.43 -31.64
C LEU A 762 4.97 0.65 -32.62
N PRO A 763 4.83 1.95 -32.30
CA PRO A 763 5.23 3.01 -33.21
C PRO A 763 6.72 2.88 -33.55
N ALA A 764 7.06 2.93 -34.85
CA ALA A 764 8.46 2.90 -35.27
C ALA A 764 9.25 4.09 -34.68
N ASP A 765 8.55 5.17 -34.36
CA ASP A 765 9.01 6.41 -33.76
C ASP A 765 8.74 6.49 -32.24
N LEU A 766 8.56 5.35 -31.55
CA LEU A 766 8.25 5.28 -30.12
C LEU A 766 9.04 6.33 -29.32
N SER A 767 8.31 7.33 -28.81
CA SER A 767 8.86 8.46 -28.08
C SER A 767 8.56 8.32 -26.59
N LEU A 768 9.62 8.36 -25.78
CA LEU A 768 9.56 8.33 -24.32
C LEU A 768 9.62 9.74 -23.69
N GLY A 769 9.28 10.78 -24.47
CA GLY A 769 9.59 12.16 -24.10
C GLY A 769 8.97 12.69 -22.82
N SER A 770 7.74 12.28 -22.49
CA SER A 770 7.11 12.70 -21.24
C SER A 770 7.69 12.03 -19.98
N VAL A 771 8.61 11.06 -20.13
CA VAL A 771 9.32 10.43 -18.99
C VAL A 771 10.73 11.03 -18.82
N GLY A 772 11.16 11.95 -19.68
CA GLY A 772 12.47 12.59 -19.59
C GLY A 772 13.66 11.66 -19.83
N LEU A 773 13.43 10.43 -20.31
CA LEU A 773 14.51 9.48 -20.57
C LEU A 773 15.20 9.76 -21.90
N THR A 774 16.54 9.69 -21.89
CA THR A 774 17.34 9.68 -23.12
C THR A 774 17.25 8.31 -23.78
N THR A 775 16.96 8.30 -25.08
CA THR A 775 16.85 7.08 -25.89
C THR A 775 17.97 6.98 -26.91
N TYR A 776 18.34 5.76 -27.28
CA TYR A 776 19.33 5.44 -28.30
C TYR A 776 18.79 4.30 -29.16
N ARG A 777 19.03 4.34 -30.48
CA ARG A 777 18.76 3.21 -31.36
C ARG A 777 20.07 2.59 -31.79
N ASP A 778 20.21 1.29 -31.54
CA ASP A 778 21.39 0.55 -31.98
C ASP A 778 21.39 0.37 -33.51
N PRO A 779 22.50 -0.12 -34.12
CA PRO A 779 22.58 -0.30 -35.57
C PRO A 779 21.56 -1.26 -36.18
N ILE A 780 20.92 -2.13 -35.37
CA ILE A 780 19.87 -3.06 -35.83
C ILE A 780 18.45 -2.49 -35.56
N GLY A 781 18.35 -1.29 -35.00
CA GLY A 781 17.10 -0.56 -34.78
C GLY A 781 16.46 -0.78 -33.41
N THR A 782 17.09 -1.53 -32.50
CA THR A 782 16.60 -1.76 -31.13
C THR A 782 16.58 -0.45 -30.36
N LEU A 783 15.47 -0.16 -29.69
CA LEU A 783 15.35 0.99 -28.83
C LEU A 783 15.91 0.68 -27.45
N LEU A 784 16.92 1.45 -27.03
CA LEU A 784 17.48 1.47 -25.69
C LEU A 784 17.08 2.77 -24.99
N ALA A 785 16.61 2.68 -23.74
CA ALA A 785 16.31 3.84 -22.91
C ALA A 785 17.21 3.83 -21.67
N LYS A 786 17.82 4.96 -21.35
CA LYS A 786 18.66 5.09 -20.17
C LYS A 786 17.81 5.11 -18.91
N THR A 787 18.00 4.12 -18.03
CA THR A 787 17.21 3.96 -16.79
C THR A 787 17.99 4.21 -15.50
N GLY A 788 19.30 4.47 -15.57
CA GLY A 788 20.11 4.65 -14.37
C GLY A 788 21.39 5.46 -14.57
N GLY A 789 22.20 5.49 -13.52
CA GLY A 789 23.52 6.11 -13.46
C GLY A 789 24.65 5.18 -13.94
N PRO A 790 25.90 5.45 -13.52
CA PRO A 790 27.06 4.67 -13.95
C PRO A 790 26.98 3.21 -13.52
N GLY A 791 27.09 2.30 -14.49
CA GLY A 791 27.00 0.85 -14.27
C GLY A 791 25.58 0.30 -14.17
N ASP A 792 24.57 1.15 -14.07
CA ASP A 792 23.18 0.73 -14.10
C ASP A 792 22.78 0.25 -15.50
N PRO A 793 21.80 -0.67 -15.59
CA PRO A 793 21.34 -1.15 -16.87
C PRO A 793 20.58 -0.08 -17.65
N TRP A 794 20.53 -0.29 -18.95
CA TRP A 794 19.59 0.36 -19.87
C TRP A 794 18.40 -0.55 -20.11
N LEU A 795 17.26 0.01 -20.44
CA LEU A 795 16.07 -0.74 -20.84
C LEU A 795 16.07 -0.94 -22.36
N SER A 796 16.16 -2.18 -22.80
CA SER A 796 15.93 -2.56 -24.19
C SER A 796 14.45 -2.88 -24.40
N ILE A 797 13.86 -2.42 -25.51
CA ILE A 797 12.49 -2.77 -25.92
C ILE A 797 12.55 -3.42 -27.31
N THR A 798 12.12 -4.68 -27.39
CA THR A 798 12.15 -5.49 -28.62
C THR A 798 10.85 -6.24 -28.84
N ASN A 799 10.48 -6.45 -30.10
CA ASN A 799 9.45 -7.44 -30.44
C ASN A 799 10.02 -8.83 -30.13
N GLY A 800 9.28 -9.69 -29.43
CA GLY A 800 9.81 -10.99 -29.03
C GLY A 800 8.87 -11.87 -28.25
N THR A 801 9.26 -13.15 -28.14
CA THR A 801 8.63 -14.15 -27.28
C THR A 801 9.20 -14.09 -25.86
N ARG A 802 8.54 -14.76 -24.91
CA ARG A 802 8.98 -14.84 -23.51
C ARG A 802 10.49 -15.12 -23.41
N PRO A 803 11.28 -14.34 -22.64
CA PRO A 803 12.70 -14.60 -22.49
C PRO A 803 12.94 -15.94 -21.80
N PRO A 804 13.96 -16.70 -22.24
CA PRO A 804 14.43 -17.86 -21.49
C PRO A 804 15.20 -17.36 -20.24
N GLY A 805 14.78 -17.80 -19.05
CA GLY A 805 15.53 -17.61 -17.81
C GLY A 805 14.82 -16.80 -16.72
N ASP A 806 15.65 -16.37 -15.76
CA ASP A 806 15.21 -15.79 -14.48
C ASP A 806 15.49 -14.28 -14.39
N ASP A 807 16.05 -13.65 -15.43
CA ASP A 807 16.33 -12.22 -15.43
C ASP A 807 15.05 -11.39 -15.40
N LEU A 808 15.11 -10.19 -14.82
CA LEU A 808 13.97 -9.28 -14.77
C LEU A 808 13.67 -8.74 -16.18
N ALA A 809 12.55 -9.20 -16.73
CA ALA A 809 11.97 -8.68 -17.96
C ALA A 809 10.51 -8.31 -17.76
N PHE A 810 10.01 -7.47 -18.66
CA PHE A 810 8.66 -6.94 -18.67
C PHE A 810 7.98 -7.28 -19.99
N ARG A 811 6.67 -7.48 -19.93
CA ARG A 811 5.80 -7.60 -21.09
C ARG A 811 4.95 -6.34 -21.18
N ILE A 812 4.91 -5.78 -22.38
CA ILE A 812 4.00 -4.73 -22.82
C ILE A 812 3.24 -5.25 -24.04
N GLY A 813 2.04 -4.73 -24.31
CA GLY A 813 1.26 -5.20 -25.45
C GLY A 813 0.26 -4.20 -26.00
N GLY A 814 -0.34 -4.56 -27.13
CA GLY A 814 -1.40 -3.81 -27.80
C GLY A 814 -2.17 -4.70 -28.79
N PRO A 815 -3.32 -4.25 -29.30
CA PRO A 815 -4.11 -5.00 -30.26
C PRO A 815 -3.38 -5.15 -31.61
N ASP A 816 -3.51 -6.31 -32.25
CA ASP A 816 -3.14 -6.51 -33.66
C ASP A 816 -4.05 -5.65 -34.55
N PRO A 817 -3.53 -4.94 -35.58
CA PRO A 817 -4.34 -4.05 -36.41
C PRO A 817 -5.34 -4.78 -37.30
N ASN A 818 -5.08 -6.04 -37.63
CA ASN A 818 -5.89 -6.80 -38.58
C ASN A 818 -6.91 -7.66 -37.85
N HIS A 819 -6.55 -8.19 -36.68
CA HIS A 819 -7.34 -9.20 -35.97
C HIS A 819 -7.86 -8.73 -34.60
N GLY A 820 -7.34 -7.63 -34.06
CA GLY A 820 -7.64 -7.17 -32.70
C GLY A 820 -7.12 -8.09 -31.60
N THR A 821 -6.33 -9.11 -31.95
CA THR A 821 -5.75 -10.06 -30.99
C THR A 821 -4.57 -9.43 -30.24
N PRO A 822 -4.28 -9.84 -28.99
CA PRO A 822 -3.14 -9.30 -28.26
C PRO A 822 -1.80 -9.58 -28.99
N THR A 823 -0.98 -8.54 -29.13
CA THR A 823 0.43 -8.62 -29.54
C THR A 823 1.31 -8.10 -28.41
N PHE A 824 2.54 -8.61 -28.31
CA PHE A 824 3.43 -8.28 -27.20
C PHE A 824 4.82 -7.88 -27.67
N ALA A 825 5.46 -7.02 -26.88
CA ALA A 825 6.89 -6.80 -26.90
C ALA A 825 7.47 -7.12 -25.53
N GLN A 826 8.75 -7.44 -25.54
CA GLN A 826 9.54 -7.62 -24.35
C GLN A 826 10.32 -6.34 -24.07
N ALA A 827 10.44 -6.01 -22.78
CA ALA A 827 11.46 -5.10 -22.32
C ALA A 827 12.38 -5.78 -21.30
N ALA A 828 13.68 -5.55 -21.38
CA ALA A 828 14.65 -6.18 -20.50
C ALA A 828 15.84 -5.27 -20.24
N PHE A 829 16.51 -5.48 -19.12
CA PHE A 829 17.72 -4.76 -18.78
C PHE A 829 18.92 -5.26 -19.58
N VAL A 830 19.69 -4.34 -20.16
CA VAL A 830 20.90 -4.58 -20.94
C VAL A 830 22.02 -3.63 -20.50
N THR A 831 23.26 -3.93 -20.86
CA THR A 831 24.37 -3.02 -20.60
C THR A 831 24.29 -1.75 -21.44
N ALA A 832 24.86 -0.64 -20.94
CA ALA A 832 24.93 0.61 -21.68
C ALA A 832 25.56 0.46 -23.08
N PRO A 833 25.07 1.20 -24.09
CA PRO A 833 25.67 1.21 -25.42
C PRO A 833 27.10 1.75 -25.34
N LYS A 834 28.01 1.14 -26.11
CA LYS A 834 29.44 1.49 -26.11
C LYS A 834 29.78 2.33 -27.35
N PRO A 835 30.61 3.38 -27.21
CA PRO A 835 31.11 4.12 -28.35
C PRO A 835 32.03 3.25 -29.21
N HIS A 836 32.17 3.59 -30.49
CA HIS A 836 33.08 2.87 -31.40
C HIS A 836 34.56 3.09 -31.05
N ASP A 837 34.90 4.29 -30.55
CA ASP A 837 36.23 4.65 -30.09
C ASP A 837 36.19 5.73 -29.00
N ALA A 838 37.35 6.08 -28.45
CA ALA A 838 37.49 7.10 -27.41
C ALA A 838 37.29 8.55 -27.91
N GLN A 839 37.26 8.78 -29.23
CA GLN A 839 37.05 10.10 -29.84
C GLN A 839 35.58 10.35 -30.22
N THR A 840 34.72 9.37 -29.98
CA THR A 840 33.29 9.43 -30.25
C THR A 840 32.59 10.36 -29.25
N TRP A 841 31.65 11.16 -29.74
CA TRP A 841 30.80 12.04 -28.95
C TRP A 841 29.39 11.48 -28.85
N TRP A 842 28.73 11.88 -27.78
CA TRP A 842 27.32 11.64 -27.52
C TRP A 842 26.55 12.88 -27.95
N ASP A 843 25.88 12.78 -29.09
CA ASP A 843 25.04 13.83 -29.65
C ASP A 843 23.60 13.57 -29.22
N VAL A 844 23.06 14.47 -28.40
CA VAL A 844 21.68 14.39 -27.90
C VAL A 844 20.85 15.50 -28.52
N ARG A 845 19.79 15.11 -29.23
CA ARG A 845 18.67 15.99 -29.53
C ARG A 845 17.71 15.99 -28.32
N PRO A 846 17.58 17.09 -27.57
CA PRO A 846 16.73 17.15 -26.38
C PRO A 846 15.25 16.93 -26.68
N ALA A 847 14.45 16.74 -25.63
CA ALA A 847 13.02 16.57 -25.77
C ALA A 847 12.34 17.84 -26.33
N THR A 848 11.41 17.66 -27.29
CA THR A 848 10.65 18.74 -27.91
C THR A 848 9.20 18.33 -28.11
N GLY A 849 8.26 19.01 -27.44
CA GLY A 849 6.85 18.64 -27.46
C GLY A 849 6.65 17.18 -27.04
N ASP A 850 6.07 16.37 -27.92
CA ASP A 850 5.82 14.94 -27.67
C ASP A 850 7.02 14.03 -27.98
N HIS A 851 8.11 14.57 -28.54
CA HIS A 851 9.32 13.83 -28.88
C HIS A 851 10.30 13.81 -27.70
N GLY A 852 10.73 12.62 -27.30
CA GLY A 852 11.73 12.44 -26.27
C GLY A 852 13.15 12.68 -26.74
N ALA A 853 14.04 12.79 -25.77
CA ALA A 853 15.45 12.98 -26.05
C ALA A 853 16.02 11.76 -26.80
N GLN A 854 16.68 12.02 -27.91
CA GLN A 854 17.25 11.00 -28.78
C GLN A 854 18.74 11.25 -28.90
N ALA A 855 19.52 10.20 -28.70
CA ALA A 855 20.95 10.26 -28.72
C ALA A 855 21.54 9.35 -29.80
N VAL A 856 22.65 9.79 -30.36
CA VAL A 856 23.46 9.03 -31.32
C VAL A 856 24.94 9.20 -31.01
N PHE A 857 25.75 8.24 -31.44
CA PHE A 857 27.20 8.40 -31.46
C PHE A 857 27.59 9.20 -32.70
N ALA A 858 28.34 10.29 -32.52
CA ALA A 858 28.75 11.19 -33.58
C ALA A 858 30.22 11.59 -33.46
N PRO A 859 30.85 12.11 -34.53
CA PRO A 859 32.13 12.82 -34.42
C PRO A 859 32.01 14.08 -33.54
N PRO A 860 33.14 14.67 -33.11
CA PRO A 860 33.15 15.95 -32.40
C PRO A 860 32.40 17.05 -33.17
N PRO A 861 31.67 17.96 -32.49
CA PRO A 861 30.93 19.01 -33.16
C PRO A 861 31.87 19.99 -33.89
N ASN A 862 31.57 20.29 -35.16
CA ASN A 862 32.28 21.28 -35.96
C ASN A 862 31.78 22.69 -35.60
N GLY A 863 32.23 23.28 -34.49
CA GLY A 863 31.82 24.65 -34.13
C GLY A 863 32.52 25.25 -32.92
N THR A 864 32.52 26.58 -32.84
CA THR A 864 32.99 27.39 -31.69
C THR A 864 31.85 27.70 -30.71
N GLY A 865 30.88 26.79 -30.55
CA GLY A 865 29.73 27.01 -29.66
C GLY A 865 30.14 27.32 -28.22
N SER A 866 29.32 28.10 -27.52
CA SER A 866 29.54 28.46 -26.11
C SER A 866 29.59 27.21 -25.25
N ARG A 867 30.68 27.01 -24.51
CA ARG A 867 30.83 25.88 -23.60
C ARG A 867 30.07 26.16 -22.31
N VAL A 868 29.26 25.21 -21.86
CA VAL A 868 28.57 25.29 -20.56
C VAL A 868 29.21 24.29 -19.61
N ARG A 869 29.68 24.77 -18.46
CA ARG A 869 30.26 23.91 -17.42
C ARG A 869 29.14 23.34 -16.56
N VAL A 870 29.16 22.04 -16.31
CA VAL A 870 28.29 21.35 -15.36
C VAL A 870 29.14 20.89 -14.18
N THR A 871 28.72 21.21 -12.97
CA THR A 871 29.35 20.77 -11.71
C THR A 871 28.36 19.99 -10.88
N THR A 872 28.84 18.99 -10.16
CA THR A 872 28.02 18.21 -9.21
C THR A 872 28.47 18.48 -7.77
N PRO A 873 27.67 18.16 -6.73
CA PRO A 873 28.01 18.45 -5.34
C PRO A 873 29.33 17.85 -4.85
N ASP A 874 29.77 16.74 -5.44
CA ASP A 874 31.05 16.09 -5.12
C ASP A 874 32.27 16.75 -5.82
N GLY A 875 32.02 17.79 -6.62
CA GLY A 875 33.02 18.53 -7.37
C GLY A 875 33.34 17.96 -8.75
N ALA A 876 32.70 16.88 -9.19
CA ALA A 876 32.90 16.36 -10.55
C ALA A 876 32.35 17.35 -11.59
N THR A 877 33.09 17.50 -12.70
CA THR A 877 32.79 18.47 -13.75
C THR A 877 32.62 17.84 -15.11
N ALA A 878 31.66 18.32 -15.90
CA ALA A 878 31.46 17.99 -17.30
C ALA A 878 31.29 19.27 -18.14
N THR A 879 31.40 19.14 -19.46
CA THR A 879 31.19 20.27 -20.38
C THR A 879 30.17 19.90 -21.44
N ILE A 880 29.17 20.76 -21.58
CA ILE A 880 28.15 20.69 -22.63
C ILE A 880 28.53 21.62 -23.79
N PHE A 881 28.35 21.14 -25.01
CA PHE A 881 28.57 21.87 -26.25
C PHE A 881 27.24 21.96 -27.02
N PRO A 882 26.42 22.99 -26.77
CA PRO A 882 25.17 23.21 -27.50
C PRO A 882 25.46 23.72 -28.92
N VAL A 883 24.89 23.06 -29.92
CA VAL A 883 25.01 23.43 -31.35
C VAL A 883 23.64 23.28 -32.00
N GLY A 884 22.97 24.40 -32.29
CA GLY A 884 21.60 24.37 -32.81
C GLY A 884 20.62 23.80 -31.78
N ASP A 885 19.82 22.82 -32.20
CA ASP A 885 18.90 22.02 -31.36
C ASP A 885 19.55 20.74 -30.80
N HIS A 886 20.88 20.62 -30.91
CA HIS A 886 21.65 19.48 -30.42
C HIS A 886 22.57 19.86 -29.25
N VAL A 887 22.86 18.86 -28.42
CA VAL A 887 23.71 18.97 -27.24
C VAL A 887 24.78 17.89 -27.30
N PHE A 888 26.04 18.29 -27.46
CA PHE A 888 27.17 17.37 -27.60
C PHE A 888 27.95 17.26 -26.30
N VAL A 889 28.29 16.02 -25.92
CA VAL A 889 29.22 15.72 -24.80
C VAL A 889 30.16 14.57 -25.19
N PRO A 890 31.38 14.47 -24.62
CA PRO A 890 32.23 13.30 -24.86
C PRO A 890 31.53 12.00 -24.44
N ALA A 891 31.57 10.95 -25.26
CA ALA A 891 30.89 9.69 -24.92
C ALA A 891 31.48 8.99 -23.68
N GLY A 892 32.73 9.28 -23.33
CA GLY A 892 33.38 8.81 -22.11
C GLY A 892 33.10 9.67 -20.86
N ASP A 893 32.27 10.72 -20.95
CA ASP A 893 32.02 11.62 -19.83
C ASP A 893 31.26 10.89 -18.69
N PRO A 894 31.76 10.94 -17.43
CA PRO A 894 31.18 10.20 -16.31
C PRO A 894 29.90 10.82 -15.74
N ILE A 895 29.53 12.04 -16.16
CA ILE A 895 28.33 12.74 -15.71
C ILE A 895 27.26 12.68 -16.80
N LEU A 896 27.62 13.02 -18.04
CA LEU A 896 26.68 13.27 -19.13
C LEU A 896 26.70 12.21 -20.23
N GLY A 897 27.70 11.32 -20.26
CA GLY A 897 27.82 10.27 -21.26
C GLY A 897 26.74 9.18 -21.15
N PRO A 898 26.71 8.21 -22.09
CA PRO A 898 25.81 7.06 -22.04
C PRO A 898 25.90 6.28 -20.70
N ASN A 899 27.08 6.16 -20.10
CA ASN A 899 27.27 5.56 -18.77
C ASN A 899 27.41 6.60 -17.64
N GLY A 900 26.97 7.84 -17.87
CA GLY A 900 26.99 8.91 -16.86
C GLY A 900 25.82 8.84 -15.86
N LEU A 901 25.68 9.88 -15.04
CA LEU A 901 24.62 10.02 -14.03
C LEU A 901 23.20 10.06 -14.63
N ALA A 902 22.20 9.64 -13.86
CA ALA A 902 20.79 9.67 -14.28
C ALA A 902 20.30 11.13 -14.45
N GLN A 903 20.57 11.99 -13.48
CA GLN A 903 20.30 13.42 -13.56
C GLN A 903 21.07 14.11 -14.69
N GLY A 904 22.23 13.57 -15.10
CA GLY A 904 22.97 14.04 -16.27
C GLY A 904 22.22 13.78 -17.57
N ALA A 905 21.63 12.60 -17.72
CA ALA A 905 20.77 12.28 -18.86
C ALA A 905 19.49 13.12 -18.86
N ALA A 906 18.88 13.33 -17.70
CA ALA A 906 17.70 14.20 -17.55
C ALA A 906 18.04 15.67 -17.88
N LEU A 907 19.22 16.15 -17.49
CA LEU A 907 19.74 17.47 -17.87
C LEU A 907 19.85 17.61 -19.39
N LEU A 908 20.42 16.63 -20.09
CA LEU A 908 20.53 16.66 -21.55
C LEU A 908 19.15 16.64 -22.22
N ALA A 909 18.21 15.85 -21.67
CA ALA A 909 16.85 15.77 -22.19
C ALA A 909 16.06 17.08 -22.03
N GLU A 910 16.22 17.76 -20.89
CA GLU A 910 15.52 19.01 -20.54
C GLU A 910 16.35 20.27 -20.84
N PHE A 911 17.48 20.13 -21.55
CA PHE A 911 18.41 21.22 -21.77
C PHE A 911 17.79 22.51 -22.34
N PRO A 912 16.77 22.49 -23.24
CA PRO A 912 16.11 23.71 -23.69
C PRO A 912 15.46 24.52 -22.57
N ARG A 913 14.95 23.88 -21.51
CA ARG A 913 14.42 24.58 -20.32
C ARG A 913 15.55 25.15 -19.48
N VAL A 914 16.62 24.38 -19.28
CA VAL A 914 17.79 24.83 -18.52
C VAL A 914 18.48 26.00 -19.22
N ALA A 915 18.63 25.95 -20.54
CA ALA A 915 19.18 27.04 -21.35
C ALA A 915 18.34 28.33 -21.25
N ARG A 916 17.01 28.22 -21.20
CA ARG A 916 16.13 29.38 -20.93
C ARG A 916 16.35 29.96 -19.53
N ALA A 917 16.54 29.10 -18.53
CA ALA A 917 16.83 29.52 -17.17
C ALA A 917 18.21 30.20 -17.06
N MET A 918 19.23 29.67 -17.74
CA MET A 918 20.55 30.32 -17.86
C MET A 918 20.46 31.68 -18.55
N ALA A 919 19.68 31.78 -19.63
CA ALA A 919 19.47 33.05 -20.34
C ALA A 919 18.75 34.09 -19.46
N ASP A 920 17.84 33.66 -18.58
CA ASP A 920 17.22 34.52 -17.59
C ASP A 920 18.23 35.00 -16.53
N ALA A 921 19.06 34.11 -15.99
CA ALA A 921 20.14 34.47 -15.07
C ALA A 921 21.12 35.47 -15.71
N ALA A 922 21.53 35.23 -16.95
CA ALA A 922 22.43 36.12 -17.70
C ALA A 922 21.81 37.50 -17.99
N ARG A 923 20.49 37.55 -18.20
CA ARG A 923 19.74 38.79 -18.45
C ARG A 923 19.61 39.63 -17.18
N THR A 924 19.31 39.00 -16.04
CA THR A 924 19.03 39.68 -14.77
C THR A 924 20.29 40.05 -13.99
N LYS A 925 21.33 39.19 -14.04
CA LYS A 925 22.60 39.37 -13.31
C LYS A 925 22.41 39.62 -11.81
N ASP A 926 21.40 39.00 -11.23
CA ASP A 926 21.06 39.12 -9.80
C ASP A 926 21.92 38.22 -8.90
N GLY A 927 22.75 37.35 -9.48
CA GLY A 927 23.58 36.39 -8.75
C GLY A 927 22.80 35.22 -8.16
N LEU A 928 21.52 35.06 -8.53
CA LEU A 928 20.65 33.98 -8.07
C LEU A 928 20.63 32.84 -9.09
N LEU A 929 20.64 31.61 -8.59
CA LEU A 929 20.52 30.42 -9.42
C LEU A 929 19.04 30.18 -9.77
N ARG A 930 18.78 29.69 -10.98
CA ARG A 930 17.44 29.28 -11.40
C ARG A 930 17.30 27.77 -11.21
N GLY A 931 16.47 27.33 -10.28
CA GLY A 931 16.22 25.91 -10.07
C GLY A 931 15.32 25.34 -11.16
N VAL A 932 15.80 24.35 -11.91
CA VAL A 932 15.01 23.65 -12.94
C VAL A 932 14.86 22.19 -12.52
N PRO A 933 13.65 21.73 -12.17
CA PRO A 933 13.39 20.32 -11.94
C PRO A 933 13.65 19.50 -13.20
N LEU A 934 14.43 18.44 -13.07
CA LEU A 934 14.75 17.48 -14.13
C LEU A 934 13.89 16.23 -13.98
N GLY A 935 12.57 16.44 -13.83
CA GLY A 935 11.64 15.41 -13.39
C GLY A 935 11.99 14.89 -11.98
N GLY A 936 11.86 13.58 -11.77
CA GLY A 936 12.18 12.95 -10.49
C GLY A 936 13.64 12.50 -10.35
N ASP A 937 14.52 12.88 -11.28
CA ASP A 937 15.92 12.43 -11.29
C ASP A 937 16.88 13.41 -10.65
N GLY A 938 16.51 14.70 -10.57
CA GLY A 938 17.34 15.72 -9.96
C GLY A 938 16.89 17.13 -10.27
N VAL A 939 17.79 18.07 -10.03
CA VAL A 939 17.58 19.50 -10.26
C VAL A 939 18.83 20.10 -10.90
N ALA A 940 18.63 20.97 -11.90
CA ALA A 940 19.67 21.84 -12.41
C ALA A 940 19.52 23.23 -11.80
N LEU A 941 20.51 23.69 -11.05
CA LEU A 941 20.64 25.08 -10.63
C LEU A 941 21.42 25.83 -11.71
N ALA A 942 20.71 26.55 -12.56
CA ALA A 942 21.27 27.28 -13.70
C ALA A 942 21.77 28.67 -13.29
N ALA A 943 23.05 28.93 -13.52
CA ALA A 943 23.67 30.25 -13.50
C ALA A 943 23.76 30.84 -14.92
N ASP A 944 24.42 32.00 -15.08
CA ASP A 944 24.63 32.62 -16.39
C ASP A 944 25.67 31.88 -17.26
N ASP A 945 26.67 31.23 -16.64
CA ASP A 945 27.77 30.55 -17.34
C ASP A 945 27.99 29.06 -16.96
N HIS A 946 27.30 28.56 -15.93
CA HIS A 946 27.42 27.18 -15.46
C HIS A 946 26.12 26.61 -14.91
N ILE A 947 26.10 25.29 -14.70
CA ILE A 947 24.98 24.55 -14.12
C ILE A 947 25.52 23.74 -12.94
N GLU A 948 24.87 23.86 -11.80
CA GLU A 948 25.06 22.94 -10.68
C GLU A 948 23.98 21.85 -10.70
N LEU A 949 24.41 20.62 -10.93
CA LEU A 949 23.56 19.45 -11.17
C LEU A 949 23.43 18.62 -9.90
N LEU A 950 22.24 18.63 -9.32
CA LEU A 950 21.92 17.98 -8.06
C LEU A 950 21.19 16.66 -8.31
N PRO A 951 21.58 15.55 -7.66
CA PRO A 951 20.74 14.36 -7.62
C PRO A 951 19.45 14.64 -6.84
N ALA A 952 18.40 13.86 -7.09
CA ALA A 952 17.11 14.07 -6.45
C ALA A 952 17.23 14.14 -4.91
N ASP A 953 17.97 13.22 -4.29
CA ASP A 953 18.14 13.04 -2.83
C ASP A 953 18.98 14.13 -2.13
N HIS A 954 19.48 15.11 -2.89
CA HIS A 954 20.19 16.24 -2.34
C HIS A 954 19.24 17.20 -1.61
N PRO A 955 19.57 17.69 -0.39
CA PRO A 955 18.71 18.63 0.34
C PRO A 955 18.35 19.91 -0.42
N TRP A 956 19.20 20.34 -1.37
CA TRP A 956 18.91 21.51 -2.20
C TRP A 956 17.92 21.21 -3.33
N ALA A 957 17.89 19.97 -3.85
CA ALA A 957 16.92 19.57 -4.87
C ALA A 957 15.50 19.50 -4.29
N GLU A 958 15.36 18.98 -3.07
CA GLU A 958 14.13 19.00 -2.27
C GLU A 958 13.58 20.43 -2.10
N ARG A 959 14.45 21.39 -1.77
CA ARG A 959 14.08 22.81 -1.65
C ARG A 959 13.49 23.37 -2.94
N VAL A 960 14.08 23.03 -4.09
CA VAL A 960 13.54 23.42 -5.40
C VAL A 960 12.21 22.73 -5.69
N ALA A 961 12.08 21.43 -5.41
CA ALA A 961 10.84 20.68 -5.62
C ALA A 961 9.67 21.28 -4.84
N ARG A 962 9.87 21.64 -3.56
CA ARG A 962 8.86 22.32 -2.73
C ARG A 962 8.46 23.67 -3.30
N ALA A 963 9.44 24.49 -3.69
CA ALA A 963 9.17 25.82 -4.24
C ALA A 963 8.32 25.75 -5.53
N VAL A 964 8.57 24.74 -6.37
CA VAL A 964 7.79 24.50 -7.61
C VAL A 964 6.39 23.99 -7.32
N ALA A 965 6.23 23.07 -6.35
CA ALA A 965 4.92 22.54 -5.95
C ALA A 965 4.01 23.65 -5.37
N ALA A 966 4.59 24.57 -4.59
CA ALA A 966 3.88 25.67 -3.95
C ALA A 966 3.22 26.67 -4.92
N ASP A 967 3.88 26.98 -6.04
CA ASP A 967 3.34 27.88 -7.07
C ASP A 967 3.89 27.50 -8.45
N PRO A 968 3.08 26.81 -9.28
CA PRO A 968 3.48 26.37 -10.63
C PRO A 968 3.90 27.51 -11.58
N ARG A 969 3.62 28.78 -11.26
CA ARG A 969 4.11 29.93 -12.05
C ARG A 969 5.61 30.11 -11.90
N TYR A 970 6.20 29.70 -10.76
CA TYR A 970 7.64 29.58 -10.60
C TYR A 970 8.13 28.25 -11.16
N ALA A 971 8.00 28.06 -12.47
CA ALA A 971 8.65 26.93 -13.15
C ALA A 971 10.18 26.92 -12.97
N THR A 972 10.75 28.03 -12.48
CA THR A 972 12.16 28.22 -12.14
C THR A 972 12.33 29.04 -10.84
N PRO A 973 12.21 28.45 -9.64
CA PRO A 973 12.43 29.16 -8.38
C PRO A 973 13.84 29.75 -8.29
N LEU A 974 13.97 30.85 -7.57
CA LEU A 974 15.24 31.55 -7.39
C LEU A 974 15.93 31.02 -6.13
N ILE A 975 17.16 30.54 -6.29
CA ILE A 975 17.92 29.86 -5.25
C ILE A 975 19.21 30.62 -4.98
N ARG A 976 19.52 30.80 -3.70
CA ARG A 976 20.81 31.32 -3.25
C ARG A 976 21.52 30.27 -2.40
N ILE A 977 22.80 30.00 -2.68
CA ILE A 977 23.62 29.11 -1.87
C ILE A 977 24.40 29.92 -0.83
N VAL A 978 24.11 29.72 0.45
CA VAL A 978 24.79 30.41 1.56
C VAL A 978 25.23 29.39 2.61
N GLY A 979 26.53 29.31 2.89
CA GLY A 979 27.05 28.39 3.92
C GLY A 979 26.72 26.92 3.68
N GLY A 980 26.66 26.48 2.42
CA GLY A 980 26.29 25.10 2.05
C GLY A 980 24.79 24.80 2.13
N ARG A 981 23.93 25.82 2.19
CA ARG A 981 22.47 25.69 2.21
C ARG A 981 21.86 26.39 1.00
N ALA A 982 20.80 25.82 0.44
CA ALA A 982 19.96 26.46 -0.55
C ALA A 982 18.82 27.22 0.13
N GLU A 983 18.76 28.53 -0.09
CA GLU A 983 17.66 29.41 0.34
C GLU A 983 16.76 29.71 -0.86
N HIS A 984 15.45 29.50 -0.71
CA HIS A 984 14.46 29.94 -1.69
C HIS A 984 14.20 31.45 -1.54
N ILE A 985 14.41 32.19 -2.63
CA ILE A 985 14.30 33.64 -2.71
C ILE A 985 13.05 34.02 -3.48
N ASP A 986 12.25 34.92 -2.91
CA ASP A 986 11.16 35.57 -3.65
C ASP A 986 11.41 37.08 -3.76
N PRO A 987 11.68 37.60 -4.97
CA PRO A 987 11.83 39.03 -5.24
C PRO A 987 10.48 39.72 -5.51
N GLY A 988 9.36 39.01 -5.33
CA GLY A 988 8.03 39.54 -5.54
C GLY A 988 7.76 40.78 -4.70
N PRO A 989 7.01 41.77 -5.24
CA PRO A 989 6.61 42.92 -4.46
C PRO A 989 5.69 42.49 -3.32
N PHE A 990 5.85 43.15 -2.18
CA PHE A 990 4.90 43.08 -1.08
C PHE A 990 4.46 44.48 -0.69
N THR A 991 3.21 44.58 -0.23
CA THR A 991 2.61 45.85 0.17
C THR A 991 2.23 45.80 1.63
N ALA A 992 2.61 46.82 2.40
CA ALA A 992 2.19 46.92 3.79
C ALA A 992 0.66 47.07 3.87
N VAL A 993 0.03 46.33 4.76
CA VAL A 993 -1.39 46.52 5.07
C VAL A 993 -1.53 47.86 5.79
N PRO A 994 -2.25 48.85 5.24
CA PRO A 994 -2.36 50.17 5.85
C PRO A 994 -2.85 50.08 7.30
N GLY A 995 -2.15 50.76 8.22
CA GLY A 995 -2.49 50.78 9.65
C GLY A 995 -2.13 49.52 10.44
N SER A 996 -1.47 48.53 9.83
CA SER A 996 -1.04 47.30 10.54
C SER A 996 0.23 47.46 11.37
N ALA A 997 0.98 48.55 11.17
CA ALA A 997 2.24 48.83 11.84
C ALA A 997 2.06 48.94 13.36
N ARG A 998 2.85 48.15 14.11
CA ARG A 998 2.90 48.22 15.57
C ARG A 998 4.36 48.30 16.03
N HIS A 999 4.64 49.13 17.03
CA HIS A 999 6.01 49.35 17.52
C HIS A 999 6.14 49.04 19.01
N GLY A 1000 7.36 48.68 19.44
CA GLY A 1000 7.67 48.41 20.84
C GLY A 1000 7.06 47.11 21.37
N ILE A 1001 6.67 46.19 20.48
CA ILE A 1001 6.18 44.87 20.87
C ILE A 1001 7.39 43.99 21.24
N PRO A 1002 7.39 43.27 22.37
CA PRO A 1002 8.36 42.22 22.63
C PRO A 1002 8.32 41.16 21.53
N LEU A 1003 9.48 40.73 21.04
CA LEU A 1003 9.55 39.74 19.97
C LEU A 1003 8.77 38.45 20.30
N ARG A 1004 8.78 37.99 21.55
CA ARG A 1004 7.96 36.87 22.02
C ARG A 1004 6.48 37.01 21.69
N ASP A 1005 5.90 38.20 21.92
CA ASP A 1005 4.47 38.43 21.73
C ASP A 1005 4.11 38.40 20.24
N VAL A 1006 5.08 38.74 19.37
CA VAL A 1006 4.94 38.63 17.91
C VAL A 1006 4.95 37.18 17.49
N LEU A 1007 5.92 36.40 17.98
CA LEU A 1007 6.08 34.99 17.62
C LEU A 1007 4.90 34.15 18.14
N ASP A 1008 4.49 34.38 19.39
CA ASP A 1008 3.36 33.70 20.03
C ASP A 1008 2.01 34.14 19.41
N GLY A 1009 1.89 35.43 19.05
CA GLY A 1009 0.67 36.02 18.49
C GLY A 1009 0.47 35.81 16.98
N ALA A 1010 1.47 35.25 16.27
CA ALA A 1010 1.43 35.12 14.81
C ALA A 1010 0.39 34.11 14.28
N GLY A 1011 -0.18 33.24 15.12
CA GLY A 1011 -1.20 32.28 14.69
C GLY A 1011 -0.64 31.28 13.67
N THR A 1012 -1.15 31.28 12.43
CA THR A 1012 -0.57 30.54 11.29
C THR A 1012 0.33 31.40 10.41
N THR A 1013 0.30 32.73 10.58
CA THR A 1013 0.98 33.70 9.72
C THR A 1013 2.51 33.57 9.81
N PRO A 1014 3.22 33.42 8.68
CA PRO A 1014 4.67 33.38 8.66
C PRO A 1014 5.29 34.68 9.17
N VAL A 1015 6.44 34.55 9.84
CA VAL A 1015 7.18 35.69 10.40
C VAL A 1015 8.52 35.82 9.69
N TYR A 1016 8.90 37.03 9.29
CA TYR A 1016 10.19 37.34 8.66
C TYR A 1016 10.91 38.43 9.43
N LEU A 1017 12.20 38.26 9.73
CA LEU A 1017 13.04 39.34 10.25
C LEU A 1017 13.68 40.08 9.09
N HIS A 1018 13.47 41.40 9.05
CA HIS A 1018 14.15 42.28 8.14
C HIS A 1018 15.68 42.29 8.41
N ASP A 1019 16.50 42.39 7.37
CA ASP A 1019 17.96 42.30 7.44
C ASP A 1019 18.58 43.33 8.40
N SER A 1020 17.99 44.51 8.50
CA SER A 1020 18.43 45.54 9.46
C SER A 1020 18.33 45.06 10.91
N LEU A 1021 17.27 44.36 11.28
CA LEU A 1021 17.13 43.73 12.60
C LEU A 1021 18.08 42.55 12.74
N ARG A 1022 18.14 41.68 11.73
CA ARG A 1022 18.99 40.49 11.71
C ARG A 1022 20.46 40.84 11.98
N SER A 1023 20.96 41.91 11.36
CA SER A 1023 22.34 42.38 11.55
C SER A 1023 22.70 42.73 13.00
N THR A 1024 21.71 43.13 13.81
CA THR A 1024 21.90 43.46 15.23
C THR A 1024 21.90 42.24 16.14
N LEU A 1025 21.34 41.12 15.68
CA LEU A 1025 21.13 39.91 16.47
C LEU A 1025 22.31 38.93 16.42
N GLN A 1026 23.35 39.22 15.61
CA GLN A 1026 24.48 38.32 15.35
C GLN A 1026 24.06 36.89 14.91
N VAL A 1027 22.86 36.74 14.35
CA VAL A 1027 22.37 35.46 13.84
C VAL A 1027 23.10 35.17 12.53
N GLY A 1028 23.75 34.02 12.45
CA GLY A 1028 24.43 33.58 11.22
C GLY A 1028 23.49 33.52 10.01
N PRO A 1029 24.04 33.45 8.78
CA PRO A 1029 23.25 33.20 7.57
C PRO A 1029 22.42 31.90 7.68
N GLY A 1030 21.24 31.84 7.04
CA GLY A 1030 20.30 30.71 7.10
C GLY A 1030 19.00 30.94 7.90
N MET A 1031 18.23 29.86 8.08
CA MET A 1031 16.94 29.85 8.80
C MET A 1031 17.12 30.29 10.25
N ILE A 1032 16.22 31.16 10.71
CA ILE A 1032 16.25 31.70 12.06
C ILE A 1032 15.29 30.87 12.91
N VAL A 1033 15.81 30.18 13.92
CA VAL A 1033 14.98 29.44 14.87
C VAL A 1033 14.56 30.39 15.98
N ALA A 1034 13.28 30.46 16.31
CA ALA A 1034 12.73 31.40 17.27
C ALA A 1034 13.48 31.40 18.62
N GLU A 1035 13.91 30.24 19.11
CA GLU A 1035 14.58 30.08 20.41
C GLU A 1035 15.99 30.71 20.42
N SER A 1036 16.60 30.92 19.26
CA SER A 1036 17.90 31.59 19.13
C SER A 1036 17.82 33.11 19.29
N LEU A 1037 16.60 33.67 19.34
CA LEU A 1037 16.36 35.10 19.37
C LEU A 1037 16.17 35.63 20.79
N HIS A 1038 16.62 36.86 21.04
CA HIS A 1038 16.33 37.57 22.28
C HIS A 1038 14.83 37.91 22.37
N GLN A 1039 14.08 37.06 23.07
CA GLN A 1039 12.62 37.11 23.17
C GLN A 1039 12.05 38.43 23.72
N ASP A 1040 12.80 39.14 24.57
CA ASP A 1040 12.37 40.41 25.17
C ASP A 1040 12.76 41.64 24.34
N LEU A 1041 13.39 41.42 23.17
CA LEU A 1041 13.76 42.50 22.27
C LEU A 1041 12.52 43.24 21.78
N ARG A 1042 12.51 44.56 21.92
CA ARG A 1042 11.45 45.41 21.41
C ARG A 1042 11.62 45.57 19.90
N VAL A 1043 10.58 45.23 19.14
CA VAL A 1043 10.57 45.26 17.68
C VAL A 1043 9.39 46.07 17.13
N GLY A 1044 9.49 46.47 15.87
CA GLY A 1044 8.35 46.89 15.05
C GLY A 1044 7.83 45.71 14.24
N VAL A 1045 6.52 45.63 14.01
CA VAL A 1045 5.88 44.60 13.19
C VAL A 1045 4.95 45.25 12.20
N ASN A 1046 5.09 44.88 10.93
CA ASN A 1046 4.19 45.24 9.86
C ASN A 1046 3.54 43.99 9.29
N THR A 1047 2.24 44.01 9.09
CA THR A 1047 1.57 42.99 8.29
C THR A 1047 1.74 43.38 6.83
N VAL A 1048 2.31 42.50 6.01
CA VAL A 1048 2.49 42.74 4.58
C VAL A 1048 1.72 41.70 3.76
N LEU A 1049 1.16 42.14 2.64
CA LEU A 1049 0.53 41.30 1.64
C LEU A 1049 1.58 41.00 0.57
N LEU A 1050 1.91 39.72 0.43
CA LEU A 1050 2.70 39.25 -0.70
C LEU A 1050 1.80 39.29 -1.95
N GLU A 1051 2.26 39.92 -3.03
CA GLU A 1051 1.61 39.76 -4.36
C GLU A 1051 1.86 38.36 -4.94
N LEU A 1052 2.32 37.41 -4.13
CA LEU A 1052 2.18 36.00 -4.42
C LEU A 1052 0.70 35.66 -4.49
N THR A 1053 0.24 35.18 -5.64
CA THR A 1053 -0.95 34.35 -5.72
C THR A 1053 -0.54 32.97 -5.22
N LEU A 1054 -0.27 32.86 -3.91
CA LEU A 1054 -0.26 31.55 -3.29
C LEU A 1054 -1.67 31.01 -3.51
N ALA A 1055 -1.80 29.91 -4.24
CA ALA A 1055 -3.11 29.30 -4.44
C ALA A 1055 -3.79 29.00 -3.08
N HIS A 1056 -2.99 28.88 -2.00
CA HIS A 1056 -3.43 28.50 -0.67
C HIS A 1056 -2.67 29.30 0.42
N GLY A 1057 -3.30 30.34 0.96
CA GLY A 1057 -2.68 31.33 1.87
C GLY A 1057 -2.33 30.86 3.29
N GLN A 1058 -1.99 29.59 3.52
CA GLN A 1058 -1.70 29.06 4.88
C GLN A 1058 -0.52 28.08 5.00
N ASP A 1059 0.17 27.72 3.92
CA ASP A 1059 1.21 26.70 4.00
C ASP A 1059 2.58 27.29 4.40
N LEU A 1060 3.01 27.00 5.64
CA LEU A 1060 4.33 27.39 6.15
C LEU A 1060 5.47 26.82 5.30
N ALA A 1061 5.38 25.61 4.75
CA ALA A 1061 6.45 24.99 3.97
C ALA A 1061 6.60 25.59 2.56
N ALA A 1062 5.52 26.18 2.01
CA ALA A 1062 5.50 26.83 0.70
C ALA A 1062 6.14 28.22 0.67
N HIS A 1063 6.32 28.86 1.84
CA HIS A 1063 6.83 30.22 1.91
C HIS A 1063 8.33 30.32 1.61
N PRO A 1064 8.77 31.36 0.88
CA PRO A 1064 10.19 31.59 0.59
C PRO A 1064 11.00 31.73 1.89
N ASP A 1065 12.26 31.29 1.86
CA ASP A 1065 13.15 31.45 3.01
C ASP A 1065 13.55 32.92 3.18
N VAL A 1066 13.62 33.66 2.07
CA VAL A 1066 13.98 35.08 2.04
C VAL A 1066 13.10 35.84 1.06
N LEU A 1067 12.52 36.94 1.54
CA LEU A 1067 11.85 37.94 0.72
C LEU A 1067 12.85 39.03 0.35
N ILE A 1068 12.88 39.45 -0.92
CA ILE A 1068 13.71 40.57 -1.37
C ILE A 1068 12.80 41.63 -2.00
N HIS A 1069 12.83 42.85 -1.47
CA HIS A 1069 12.09 43.96 -2.04
C HIS A 1069 12.86 45.27 -1.91
N SER A 1070 12.91 46.06 -2.99
CA SER A 1070 13.53 47.38 -3.03
C SER A 1070 14.97 47.44 -2.47
N GLY A 1071 15.73 46.35 -2.59
CA GLY A 1071 17.11 46.23 -2.12
C GLY A 1071 17.27 45.79 -0.65
N GLY A 1072 16.18 45.60 0.10
CA GLY A 1072 16.18 45.01 1.44
C GLY A 1072 15.75 43.54 1.42
N GLY A 1073 16.40 42.71 2.25
CA GLY A 1073 16.02 41.32 2.46
C GLY A 1073 15.29 41.12 3.80
N ALA A 1074 14.42 40.11 3.86
CA ALA A 1074 13.82 39.65 5.10
C ALA A 1074 13.85 38.12 5.14
N ALA A 1075 14.39 37.56 6.22
CA ALA A 1075 14.59 36.12 6.39
C ALA A 1075 13.51 35.52 7.30
N LYS A 1076 12.98 34.37 6.89
CA LYS A 1076 11.93 33.67 7.62
C LYS A 1076 12.40 33.19 9.00
N VAL A 1077 11.51 33.32 9.98
CA VAL A 1077 11.65 32.76 11.33
C VAL A 1077 10.81 31.49 11.41
N ASN A 1078 11.46 30.39 11.77
CA ASN A 1078 10.77 29.17 12.15
C ASN A 1078 10.39 29.29 13.62
N VAL A 1079 9.09 29.45 13.86
CA VAL A 1079 8.51 29.50 15.20
C VAL A 1079 8.09 28.09 15.58
N LEU A 1080 8.72 27.49 16.59
CA LEU A 1080 8.21 26.28 17.22
C LEU A 1080 6.94 26.69 17.96
N ARG A 1081 5.76 26.32 17.45
CA ARG A 1081 4.49 26.80 18.00
C ARG A 1081 3.91 25.84 19.03
N ASP A 1082 3.47 26.43 20.14
CA ASP A 1082 2.73 25.77 21.21
C ASP A 1082 1.25 26.20 21.15
N GLN A 1083 0.44 25.53 20.32
CA GLN A 1083 -0.98 25.89 20.14
C GLN A 1083 -1.89 25.13 21.12
N THR A 1084 -2.17 25.74 22.29
CA THR A 1084 -3.10 25.21 23.31
C THR A 1084 -4.44 25.95 23.44
N GLN A 1085 -4.82 26.82 22.50
CA GLN A 1085 -6.12 27.50 22.61
C GLN A 1085 -7.28 26.63 22.08
N ALA A 1086 -8.04 26.07 23.02
CA ALA A 1086 -9.27 25.35 22.79
C ALA A 1086 -10.26 26.18 21.94
N LEU A 1087 -10.69 25.62 20.81
CA LEU A 1087 -11.91 26.06 20.14
C LEU A 1087 -13.08 25.95 21.13
N PRO A 1088 -13.93 26.98 21.29
CA PRO A 1088 -15.17 26.82 22.03
C PRO A 1088 -15.99 25.73 21.34
N ARG A 1089 -16.41 24.71 22.10
CA ARG A 1089 -17.41 23.72 21.66
C ARG A 1089 -18.62 24.46 21.07
N GLN A 1090 -18.74 24.49 19.75
CA GLN A 1090 -20.03 24.74 19.12
C GLN A 1090 -20.91 23.55 19.48
N GLN A 1091 -21.87 23.77 20.36
CA GLN A 1091 -22.96 22.84 20.60
C GLN A 1091 -23.70 22.62 19.29
N THR A 1092 -23.57 21.43 18.73
CA THR A 1092 -24.39 20.95 17.63
C THR A 1092 -25.84 20.87 18.13
N GLN A 1093 -26.63 21.91 17.87
CA GLN A 1093 -28.08 21.82 17.96
C GLN A 1093 -28.57 21.05 16.72
N THR A 1094 -29.17 19.90 16.98
CA THR A 1094 -29.91 19.09 16.01
C THR A 1094 -31.09 19.91 15.48
N ALA A 1095 -31.07 20.26 14.19
CA ALA A 1095 -32.21 20.86 13.50
C ALA A 1095 -32.72 19.90 12.41
N THR A 1096 -33.96 19.46 12.60
CA THR A 1096 -34.80 18.72 11.63
C THR A 1096 -35.09 19.59 10.40
N PRO A 1097 -35.10 19.06 9.17
CA PRO A 1097 -35.29 19.88 7.98
C PRO A 1097 -36.78 20.14 7.72
N THR A 1098 -37.19 21.40 7.72
CA THR A 1098 -38.47 21.83 7.13
C THR A 1098 -38.27 23.11 6.32
N ALA A 1099 -38.59 23.00 5.03
CA ALA A 1099 -39.01 23.99 4.02
C ALA A 1099 -38.44 25.44 4.03
N SER A 1100 -38.02 25.87 2.83
CA SER A 1100 -37.69 27.24 2.39
C SER A 1100 -38.58 28.35 2.97
N PRO A 1101 -38.05 29.58 3.20
CA PRO A 1101 -38.14 30.60 2.15
C PRO A 1101 -37.02 31.68 2.10
N GLN A 1102 -36.96 32.34 0.93
CA GLN A 1102 -36.58 33.74 0.65
C GLN A 1102 -35.22 34.29 1.10
N ALA A 1103 -34.35 34.47 0.09
CA ALA A 1103 -33.15 35.27 0.14
C ALA A 1103 -33.46 36.76 0.41
N SER A 1104 -32.91 37.29 1.50
CA SER A 1104 -32.70 38.72 1.69
C SER A 1104 -31.23 39.03 1.38
N ALA A 1105 -31.02 40.08 0.59
CA ALA A 1105 -29.72 40.53 0.11
C ALA A 1105 -28.78 40.91 1.26
N ALA A 1106 -27.62 40.27 1.30
CA ALA A 1106 -26.45 40.73 2.05
C ALA A 1106 -25.73 41.82 1.23
N PRO A 1107 -25.10 42.82 1.88
CA PRO A 1107 -24.36 43.87 1.20
C PRO A 1107 -23.19 43.27 0.40
N SER A 1108 -23.06 43.68 -0.85
CA SER A 1108 -21.95 43.31 -1.74
C SER A 1108 -20.64 43.85 -1.17
N LEU A 1109 -19.88 42.98 -0.50
CA LEU A 1109 -18.43 43.13 -0.42
C LEU A 1109 -17.90 42.98 -1.86
N GLY A 1110 -17.29 44.04 -2.37
CA GLY A 1110 -16.74 44.08 -3.72
C GLY A 1110 -15.81 42.90 -3.98
N ALA A 1111 -15.76 42.45 -5.24
CA ALA A 1111 -14.89 41.37 -5.69
C ALA A 1111 -13.44 41.61 -5.23
N GLY A 1112 -13.06 41.00 -4.11
CA GLY A 1112 -11.70 41.01 -3.61
C GLY A 1112 -10.81 40.23 -4.57
N ARG A 1113 -9.65 40.80 -4.90
CA ARG A 1113 -8.60 40.09 -5.64
C ARG A 1113 -8.33 38.73 -4.97
N PRO A 1114 -8.37 37.61 -5.70
CA PRO A 1114 -8.02 36.31 -5.14
C PRO A 1114 -6.54 36.28 -4.74
N GLY A 1115 -6.24 35.93 -3.49
CA GLY A 1115 -5.05 35.16 -3.12
C GLY A 1115 -3.81 35.86 -2.56
N ALA A 1116 -3.86 37.09 -2.04
CA ALA A 1116 -2.67 37.69 -1.41
C ALA A 1116 -2.34 37.00 -0.07
N GLY A 1117 -1.18 36.34 0.03
CA GLY A 1117 -0.68 35.74 1.26
C GLY A 1117 -0.27 36.81 2.27
N THR A 1118 -0.74 36.73 3.51
CA THR A 1118 -0.36 37.66 4.57
C THR A 1118 0.84 37.14 5.34
N VAL A 1119 1.85 37.98 5.60
CA VAL A 1119 3.01 37.65 6.47
C VAL A 1119 3.31 38.78 7.46
N LEU A 1120 4.01 38.46 8.55
CA LEU A 1120 4.49 39.43 9.53
C LEU A 1120 5.96 39.77 9.27
N LEU A 1121 6.22 41.02 8.90
CA LEU A 1121 7.57 41.55 8.75
C LEU A 1121 8.01 42.24 10.04
N VAL A 1122 9.10 41.77 10.64
CA VAL A 1122 9.63 42.23 11.93
C VAL A 1122 10.88 43.07 11.72
N CYS A 1123 10.88 44.27 12.29
CA CYS A 1123 11.89 45.31 12.11
C CYS A 1123 12.40 45.86 13.45
N PRO A 1124 13.51 46.63 13.48
CA PRO A 1124 13.98 47.28 14.70
C PRO A 1124 12.96 48.28 15.27
N ALA A 1125 12.85 48.39 16.60
CA ALA A 1125 11.88 49.27 17.25
C ALA A 1125 12.17 50.79 17.11
N THR A 1126 13.40 51.20 16.79
CA THR A 1126 13.80 52.62 16.75
C THR A 1126 14.77 52.94 15.61
N GLY A 1127 14.51 54.01 14.85
CA GLY A 1127 15.48 54.66 13.94
C GLY A 1127 14.95 54.96 12.54
N SER A 1128 15.70 55.75 11.76
CA SER A 1128 15.50 56.03 10.32
C SER A 1128 15.57 54.78 9.42
N ALA A 1129 15.91 53.61 9.99
CA ALA A 1129 15.80 52.31 9.33
C ALA A 1129 14.38 51.71 9.41
N ALA A 1130 13.52 52.20 10.32
CA ALA A 1130 12.11 51.78 10.38
C ALA A 1130 11.30 52.31 9.18
N THR A 1131 11.71 53.43 8.57
CA THR A 1131 11.18 53.95 7.31
C THR A 1131 11.39 52.99 6.13
N ALA A 1132 12.47 52.20 6.12
CA ALA A 1132 12.68 51.17 5.10
C ALA A 1132 11.75 49.95 5.22
N CYS A 1133 11.01 49.82 6.33
CA CYS A 1133 10.03 48.76 6.52
C CYS A 1133 8.57 49.20 6.26
N GLY A 1134 8.33 50.49 6.00
CA GLY A 1134 6.99 51.08 5.99
C GLY A 1134 6.56 51.78 4.70
N ASP A 1135 7.49 52.04 3.77
CA ASP A 1135 7.22 52.65 2.45
C ASP A 1135 7.23 51.61 1.32
#